data_AF-A0A2N5KVH8-F1
#
_entry.id   AF-A0A2N5KVH8-F1
#
_cell.length_a   1.000
_cell.length_b   1.000
_cell.length_c   1.000
_cell.angle_alpha   90.00
_cell.angle_beta   90.00
_cell.angle_gamma   90.00
#
_symmetry.space_group_name_H-M   'P 1'
#
loop_
_entity.id
_entity.type
_entity.pdbx_description
1 polymer ?
#
loop_
_entity_poly.entity_id
_entity_poly.type
_entity_poly.pdbx_seq_one_letter_code
_entity_poly.pdbx_strand_id
1 'polypeptide(L)'
;MTGAASEPTPTFWAAPDLAKAGYPVFPLKDKEPSVVGGFYACTKDVSQIAEWITEGRAHHDVAVATGLVSGVVVLDADTPEAFEEMRSEYGEPDVLTRRGGHWWFSHPRNGKVTSTKVRDGLDRKGDGGYVAVPPSRGRTWTNGIPDRSSLPFLPREFWPKRAERSDAARSLPAELKDRAAETIARYVAKIPPGGDKGRHEHLQHLCGVLLARGVAFGDAEDVLCAAWARVGGELADRASREVPNTLRTTEQALTEGRATGVPSLEAITPGLYGELEAIFGWKVRITFGVREPAGEVLHFPSNGHGSPNRPARFNLTDLGNTGRLIARHGQDLRYCFPWSRWLIWDGRRFIADETGAVHRRAKETVKGIYQEAAAAPDEEQRKALAKHAMRSEAENRIQAMISLAKSEVPTMPAELDASRWLLNCANGTVDLRTGELREQRREDRLTKLAPTAYDPKASAPTWAATLERVLPSEAVRTFFKRLCGYAISGDVSEHVLPVLYGTGANGKSTIVNALLEAAGEYGMQAAPDLLIAKRGGHPTEVADLFGMRLVASVETEDGRRFAESLVKQLTGGDKVRARRMRQDFWEFDPTHTVFLATNHKPEVRGTDTAIWRRIRLIPFTETIPPEQQDKKLPEKLRSELPGILAWCVEGCLEWQREGLQAPDEVRKATGEYRSEMDVIGAFLRDECEVGRDYKASFADVYERYEEWCEEGGEKPETRRKFNARLKERGRFDDRRSGPGGSYEWHGLRLLKKRNTGFAGKLKNRSANDYNGCVSTSRSSNGQNNFSSSVTSVKPAREPLSAGLDPGQSATLEELRNRRSEGPEAAGDVANAAREIGRAGSGPAKMLAAYLEKPNRERLMYLARAVLTARGEDPAGWEALASAVEAAATNPDNHPIGCECEGCL
;
A
#
# COMPACT_ATOMS: atom_id res chain seq x y z
N MET A 1 -31.05 60.82 -10.91
CA MET A 1 -30.87 59.75 -11.91
C MET A 1 -29.66 58.92 -11.51
N THR A 2 -29.86 57.97 -10.63
CA THR A 2 -28.88 56.92 -10.28
C THR A 2 -29.11 55.77 -11.24
N GLY A 3 -28.21 55.57 -12.20
CA GLY A 3 -28.33 54.51 -13.19
C GLY A 3 -28.35 53.15 -12.49
N ALA A 4 -29.44 52.41 -12.64
CA ALA A 4 -29.54 51.02 -12.21
C ALA A 4 -28.42 50.22 -12.90
N ALA A 5 -27.53 49.61 -12.11
CA ALA A 5 -26.59 48.64 -12.62
C ALA A 5 -27.38 47.47 -13.20
N SER A 6 -27.28 47.25 -14.51
CA SER A 6 -27.89 46.10 -15.18
C SER A 6 -27.45 44.82 -14.48
N GLU A 7 -28.40 43.99 -14.04
CA GLU A 7 -28.10 42.67 -13.50
C GLU A 7 -27.22 41.88 -14.49
N PRO A 8 -26.14 41.21 -14.03
CA PRO A 8 -25.26 40.47 -14.92
C PRO A 8 -26.01 39.27 -15.51
N THR A 9 -26.21 39.28 -16.82
CA THR A 9 -26.79 38.17 -17.58
C THR A 9 -26.10 36.86 -17.18
N PRO A 10 -26.83 35.80 -16.79
CA PRO A 10 -26.24 34.52 -16.45
C PRO A 10 -25.48 33.95 -17.66
N THR A 11 -24.16 33.81 -17.56
CA THR A 11 -23.32 33.37 -18.67
C THR A 11 -22.89 31.90 -18.57
N PHE A 12 -22.87 31.30 -17.37
CA PHE A 12 -22.48 29.90 -17.21
C PHE A 12 -23.60 28.90 -17.53
N TRP A 13 -24.85 29.36 -17.63
CA TRP A 13 -26.01 28.50 -17.93
C TRP A 13 -25.95 27.79 -19.29
N ALA A 14 -25.12 28.28 -20.23
CA ALA A 14 -24.90 27.67 -21.54
C ALA A 14 -23.77 26.61 -21.55
N ALA A 15 -23.07 26.41 -20.41
CA ALA A 15 -22.02 25.40 -20.28
C ALA A 15 -22.47 23.95 -20.61
N PRO A 16 -23.71 23.51 -20.28
CA PRO A 16 -24.20 22.19 -20.67
C PRO A 16 -24.21 21.94 -22.19
N ASP A 17 -24.48 22.96 -23.01
CA ASP A 17 -24.54 22.80 -24.47
C ASP A 17 -23.14 22.62 -25.08
N LEU A 18 -22.15 23.32 -24.53
CA LEU A 18 -20.73 23.12 -24.86
C LEU A 18 -20.23 21.74 -24.43
N ALA A 19 -20.63 21.28 -23.24
CA ALA A 19 -20.30 19.95 -22.74
C ALA A 19 -20.89 18.84 -23.62
N LYS A 20 -22.15 18.99 -24.05
CA LYS A 20 -22.82 18.09 -25.01
C LYS A 20 -22.14 18.09 -26.38
N ALA A 21 -21.67 19.25 -26.85
CA ALA A 21 -20.80 19.37 -28.03
C ALA A 21 -19.39 18.80 -27.83
N GLY A 22 -19.10 18.24 -26.64
CA GLY A 22 -17.88 17.52 -26.33
C GLY A 22 -16.73 18.40 -25.88
N TYR A 23 -16.97 19.66 -25.52
CA TYR A 23 -15.97 20.59 -24.99
C TYR A 23 -15.90 20.52 -23.45
N PRO A 24 -14.73 20.26 -22.84
CA PRO A 24 -14.57 20.38 -21.40
C PRO A 24 -14.65 21.86 -20.97
N VAL A 25 -15.52 22.16 -20.01
CA VAL A 25 -15.81 23.52 -19.54
C VAL A 25 -15.62 23.70 -18.03
N PHE A 26 -15.46 24.94 -17.60
CA PHE A 26 -15.45 25.35 -16.18
C PHE A 26 -15.75 26.86 -16.02
N PRO A 27 -16.21 27.32 -14.84
CA PRO A 27 -16.63 28.70 -14.63
C PRO A 27 -15.46 29.64 -14.27
N LEU A 28 -15.46 30.84 -14.86
CA LEU A 28 -14.49 31.91 -14.65
C LEU A 28 -15.06 33.08 -13.85
N LYS A 29 -14.25 33.61 -12.93
CA LYS A 29 -14.45 34.92 -12.30
C LYS A 29 -13.24 35.79 -12.62
N ASP A 30 -13.46 36.98 -13.18
CA ASP A 30 -12.39 37.93 -13.53
C ASP A 30 -11.27 37.31 -14.40
N LYS A 31 -11.64 36.46 -15.36
CA LYS A 31 -10.76 35.68 -16.28
C LYS A 31 -9.95 34.55 -15.62
N GLU A 32 -10.16 34.27 -14.34
CA GLU A 32 -9.52 33.17 -13.61
C GLU A 32 -10.52 32.04 -13.28
N PRO A 33 -10.08 30.77 -13.23
CA PRO A 33 -10.93 29.67 -12.83
C PRO A 33 -11.47 29.88 -11.42
N SER A 34 -12.79 29.79 -11.25
CA SER A 34 -13.43 30.02 -9.95
C SER A 34 -13.60 28.75 -9.11
N VAL A 35 -13.27 27.59 -9.66
CA VAL A 35 -13.42 26.25 -9.05
C VAL A 35 -12.10 25.73 -8.48
N VAL A 36 -12.21 24.92 -7.41
CA VAL A 36 -11.08 24.22 -6.81
C VAL A 36 -10.50 23.23 -7.83
N GLY A 37 -9.18 23.30 -8.07
CA GLY A 37 -8.49 22.52 -9.11
C GLY A 37 -8.23 23.27 -10.41
N GLY A 38 -8.81 24.47 -10.59
CA GLY A 38 -8.50 25.36 -11.70
C GLY A 38 -8.78 24.75 -13.07
N PHE A 39 -7.83 24.88 -14.00
CA PHE A 39 -7.90 24.26 -15.34
C PHE A 39 -8.19 22.75 -15.27
N TYR A 40 -7.61 22.04 -14.30
CA TYR A 40 -7.75 20.58 -14.18
C TYR A 40 -9.13 20.14 -13.69
N ALA A 41 -9.96 21.08 -13.22
CA ALA A 41 -11.34 20.79 -12.87
C ALA A 41 -12.29 20.80 -14.08
N CYS A 42 -11.80 21.06 -15.31
CA CYS A 42 -12.65 21.10 -16.50
C CYS A 42 -13.43 19.79 -16.72
N THR A 43 -14.71 19.88 -17.08
CA THR A 43 -15.58 18.72 -17.18
C THR A 43 -16.49 18.75 -18.39
N LYS A 44 -16.95 17.58 -18.82
CA LYS A 44 -18.06 17.41 -19.77
C LYS A 44 -19.30 16.84 -19.10
N ASP A 45 -19.21 16.55 -17.80
CA ASP A 45 -20.30 15.99 -17.03
C ASP A 45 -21.32 17.10 -16.72
N VAL A 46 -22.53 16.94 -17.26
CA VAL A 46 -23.62 17.89 -17.09
C VAL A 46 -24.09 17.95 -15.63
N SER A 47 -23.96 16.86 -14.87
CA SER A 47 -24.31 16.83 -13.44
C SER A 47 -23.38 17.72 -12.62
N GLN A 48 -22.07 17.66 -12.90
CA GLN A 48 -21.08 18.52 -12.25
C GLN A 48 -21.25 20.00 -12.64
N ILE A 49 -21.63 20.28 -13.89
CA ILE A 49 -21.95 21.65 -14.34
C ILE A 49 -23.19 22.18 -13.62
N ALA A 50 -24.23 21.36 -13.45
CA ALA A 50 -25.43 21.72 -12.72
C ALA A 50 -25.13 22.03 -11.25
N GLU A 51 -24.24 21.27 -10.61
CA GLU A 51 -23.76 21.53 -9.25
C GLU A 51 -23.05 22.89 -9.14
N TRP A 52 -22.16 23.23 -10.05
CA TRP A 52 -21.54 24.57 -10.04
C TRP A 52 -22.54 25.70 -10.23
N ILE A 53 -23.61 25.49 -11.00
CA ILE A 53 -24.68 26.46 -11.16
C ILE A 53 -25.44 26.65 -9.83
N THR A 54 -25.77 25.56 -9.12
CA THR A 54 -26.46 25.62 -7.82
C THR A 54 -25.60 26.20 -6.70
N GLU A 55 -24.28 26.09 -6.80
CA GLU A 55 -23.31 26.77 -5.93
C GLU A 55 -23.23 28.30 -6.12
N GLY A 56 -24.10 28.88 -6.95
CA GLY A 56 -24.15 30.32 -7.20
C GLY A 56 -23.21 30.79 -8.30
N ARG A 57 -22.68 29.89 -9.13
CA ARG A 57 -21.76 30.25 -10.24
C ARG A 57 -22.48 30.53 -11.55
N ALA A 58 -23.81 30.56 -11.55
CA ALA A 58 -24.64 30.87 -12.73
C ALA A 58 -24.22 32.13 -13.51
N HIS A 59 -23.69 33.15 -12.81
CA HIS A 59 -23.26 34.44 -13.38
C HIS A 59 -21.78 34.52 -13.77
N HIS A 60 -21.04 33.40 -13.69
CA HIS A 60 -19.63 33.32 -14.06
C HIS A 60 -19.48 33.15 -15.58
N ASP A 61 -18.39 33.66 -16.14
CA ASP A 61 -18.08 33.42 -17.56
C ASP A 61 -17.76 31.94 -17.79
N VAL A 62 -18.05 31.42 -18.98
CA VAL A 62 -17.74 30.03 -19.36
C VAL A 62 -16.40 29.96 -20.09
N ALA A 63 -15.50 29.10 -19.61
CA ALA A 63 -14.27 28.76 -20.30
C ALA A 63 -14.35 27.37 -20.93
N VAL A 64 -13.70 27.22 -22.08
CA VAL A 64 -13.37 25.93 -22.69
C VAL A 64 -11.88 25.68 -22.51
N ALA A 65 -11.53 24.50 -21.99
CA ALA A 65 -10.14 24.04 -21.90
C ALA A 65 -9.58 23.80 -23.31
N THR A 66 -8.36 24.27 -23.60
CA THR A 66 -7.67 24.06 -24.88
C THR A 66 -6.56 23.00 -24.74
N GLY A 67 -6.09 22.48 -25.87
CA GLY A 67 -5.06 21.45 -25.96
C GLY A 67 -5.63 20.04 -26.11
N LEU A 68 -4.81 19.04 -25.81
CA LEU A 68 -5.13 17.62 -25.96
C LEU A 68 -6.42 17.21 -25.23
N VAL A 69 -6.72 17.82 -24.08
CA VAL A 69 -7.91 17.54 -23.27
C VAL A 69 -9.23 17.82 -24.01
N SER A 70 -9.27 18.85 -24.85
CA SER A 70 -10.41 19.16 -25.72
C SER A 70 -10.16 18.78 -27.16
N GLY A 71 -8.92 18.44 -27.52
CA GLY A 71 -8.51 18.20 -28.90
C GLY A 71 -8.59 19.45 -29.77
N VAL A 72 -8.55 20.65 -29.18
CA VAL A 72 -8.68 21.94 -29.88
C VAL A 72 -7.55 22.90 -29.50
N VAL A 73 -7.04 23.65 -30.46
CA VAL A 73 -6.12 24.78 -30.27
C VAL A 73 -6.83 26.05 -30.74
N VAL A 74 -6.67 27.14 -30.00
CA VAL A 74 -7.28 28.43 -30.36
C VAL A 74 -6.20 29.47 -30.61
N LEU A 75 -6.30 30.18 -31.72
CA LEU A 75 -5.53 31.39 -31.99
C LEU A 75 -6.39 32.59 -31.61
N ASP A 76 -5.92 33.35 -30.63
CA ASP A 76 -6.59 34.49 -30.00
C ASP A 76 -5.90 35.78 -30.48
N ALA A 77 -6.56 36.52 -31.37
CA ALA A 77 -6.08 37.80 -31.86
C ALA A 77 -6.70 38.93 -31.03
N ASP A 78 -5.85 39.69 -30.35
CA ASP A 78 -6.25 40.71 -29.38
C ASP A 78 -6.08 42.16 -29.89
N THR A 79 -5.40 42.36 -31.03
CA THR A 79 -5.19 43.68 -31.64
C THR A 79 -5.88 43.79 -33.00
N PRO A 80 -6.30 45.01 -33.42
CA PRO A 80 -6.93 45.23 -34.73
C PRO A 80 -6.09 44.73 -35.91
N GLU A 81 -4.76 44.87 -35.82
CA GLU A 81 -3.84 44.45 -36.88
C GLU A 81 -3.80 42.92 -37.00
N ALA A 82 -3.69 42.20 -35.88
CA ALA A 82 -3.70 40.75 -35.87
C ALA A 82 -5.07 40.17 -36.25
N PHE A 83 -6.15 40.88 -35.90
CA PHE A 83 -7.51 40.51 -36.26
C PHE A 83 -7.72 40.56 -37.78
N GLU A 84 -7.35 41.68 -38.42
CA GLU A 84 -7.53 41.83 -39.87
C GLU A 84 -6.64 40.86 -40.66
N GLU A 85 -5.43 40.60 -40.18
CA GLU A 85 -4.53 39.58 -40.76
C GLU A 85 -5.15 38.17 -40.69
N MET A 86 -5.54 37.73 -39.50
CA MET A 86 -6.17 36.42 -39.32
C MET A 86 -7.47 36.29 -40.11
N ARG A 87 -8.25 37.39 -40.22
CA ARG A 87 -9.49 37.41 -40.99
C ARG A 87 -9.24 37.30 -42.49
N SER A 88 -8.22 37.98 -43.01
CA SER A 88 -7.86 37.92 -44.43
C SER A 88 -7.34 36.54 -44.83
N GLU A 89 -6.66 35.83 -43.93
CA GLU A 89 -6.01 34.55 -44.23
C GLU A 89 -6.90 33.34 -43.92
N TYR A 90 -7.61 33.37 -42.79
CA TYR A 90 -8.38 32.23 -42.27
C TYR A 90 -9.90 32.47 -42.25
N GLY A 91 -10.37 33.61 -42.75
CA GLY A 91 -11.79 33.98 -42.78
C GLY A 91 -12.31 34.51 -41.44
N GLU A 92 -13.63 34.64 -41.32
CA GLU A 92 -14.24 35.15 -40.08
C GLU A 92 -13.89 34.28 -38.85
N PRO A 93 -13.65 34.87 -37.68
CA PRO A 93 -13.36 34.11 -36.46
C PRO A 93 -14.58 33.30 -36.01
N ASP A 94 -14.36 32.21 -35.29
CA ASP A 94 -15.44 31.41 -34.68
C ASP A 94 -16.09 32.17 -33.50
N VAL A 95 -15.29 32.97 -32.79
CA VAL A 95 -15.76 33.85 -31.71
C VAL A 95 -15.26 35.27 -31.93
N LEU A 96 -16.18 36.23 -32.01
CA LEU A 96 -15.84 37.66 -31.94
C LEU A 96 -15.65 38.08 -30.49
N THR A 97 -14.55 38.77 -30.19
CA THR A 97 -14.28 39.39 -28.88
C THR A 97 -14.44 40.90 -28.96
N ARG A 98 -14.32 41.62 -27.83
CA ARG A 98 -14.46 43.09 -27.81
C ARG A 98 -13.45 43.85 -28.67
N ARG A 99 -12.26 43.27 -28.92
CA ARG A 99 -11.14 43.94 -29.62
C ARG A 99 -10.49 43.06 -30.70
N GLY A 100 -11.00 41.85 -30.91
CA GLY A 100 -10.47 40.91 -31.88
C GLY A 100 -11.30 39.63 -31.98
N GLY A 101 -10.66 38.46 -32.07
CA GLY A 101 -11.36 37.22 -32.40
C GLY A 101 -10.59 35.94 -32.08
N HIS A 102 -11.32 34.83 -31.93
CA HIS A 102 -10.77 33.49 -31.75
C HIS A 102 -10.99 32.64 -33.00
N TRP A 103 -9.93 32.02 -33.51
CA TRP A 103 -9.99 30.99 -34.55
C TRP A 103 -9.65 29.63 -33.97
N TRP A 104 -10.51 28.65 -34.21
CA TRP A 104 -10.48 27.33 -33.61
C TRP A 104 -9.94 26.31 -34.60
N PHE A 105 -8.98 25.51 -34.13
CA PHE A 105 -8.32 24.50 -34.94
C PHE A 105 -8.32 23.16 -34.20
N SER A 106 -8.31 22.07 -34.94
CA SER A 106 -8.10 20.74 -34.37
C SER A 106 -6.66 20.62 -33.86
N HIS A 107 -6.52 20.11 -32.64
CA HIS A 107 -5.21 19.83 -32.05
C HIS A 107 -4.55 18.71 -32.86
N PRO A 108 -3.26 18.83 -33.22
CA PRO A 108 -2.63 17.91 -34.16
C PRO A 108 -2.30 16.53 -33.53
N ARG A 109 -2.42 16.40 -32.20
CA ARG A 109 -2.31 15.16 -31.38
C ARG A 109 -0.94 14.46 -31.41
N ASN A 110 0.04 15.02 -32.10
CA ASN A 110 1.43 14.58 -32.22
C ASN A 110 2.36 15.59 -31.56
N GLY A 111 2.48 15.51 -30.23
CA GLY A 111 3.34 16.37 -29.41
C GLY A 111 2.59 17.46 -28.65
N LYS A 112 3.32 18.15 -27.75
CA LYS A 112 2.77 19.19 -26.87
C LYS A 112 2.67 20.53 -27.60
N VAL A 113 1.46 21.05 -27.78
CA VAL A 113 1.23 22.39 -28.33
C VAL A 113 1.12 23.36 -27.16
N THR A 114 2.21 24.01 -26.76
CA THR A 114 2.20 24.91 -25.59
C THR A 114 1.38 26.17 -25.85
N SER A 115 0.69 26.65 -24.81
CA SER A 115 0.11 28.00 -24.84
C SER A 115 1.23 29.04 -24.81
N THR A 116 1.29 29.92 -25.80
CA THR A 116 2.33 30.95 -25.92
C THR A 116 1.85 32.13 -26.76
N LYS A 117 2.44 33.31 -26.53
CA LYS A 117 2.35 34.41 -27.48
C LYS A 117 3.10 34.03 -28.75
N VAL A 118 2.40 33.95 -29.88
CA VAL A 118 3.00 33.61 -31.18
C VAL A 118 3.77 34.82 -31.71
N ARG A 119 3.13 35.98 -31.63
CA ARG A 119 3.67 37.30 -31.99
C ARG A 119 2.84 38.40 -31.32
N ASP A 120 3.22 39.65 -31.53
CA ASP A 120 2.46 40.78 -30.97
C ASP A 120 1.02 40.79 -31.48
N GLY A 121 0.08 40.79 -30.53
CA GLY A 121 -1.36 40.76 -30.81
C GLY A 121 -1.96 39.39 -31.14
N LEU A 122 -1.17 38.31 -31.20
CA LEU A 122 -1.65 36.96 -31.51
C LEU A 122 -1.11 35.91 -30.52
N ASP A 123 -2.02 35.32 -29.75
CA ASP A 123 -1.75 34.28 -28.76
C ASP A 123 -2.23 32.91 -29.24
N ARG A 124 -1.44 31.86 -29.01
CA ARG A 124 -1.89 30.48 -29.16
C ARG A 124 -2.27 29.91 -27.79
N LYS A 125 -3.50 29.43 -27.65
CA LYS A 125 -3.98 28.67 -26.49
C LYS A 125 -4.03 27.19 -26.86
N GLY A 126 -3.09 26.43 -26.32
CA GLY A 126 -2.92 24.99 -26.55
C GLY A 126 -3.00 24.21 -25.22
N ASP A 127 -2.15 23.21 -25.05
CA ASP A 127 -2.08 22.36 -23.85
C ASP A 127 -1.93 23.16 -22.55
N GLY A 128 -2.85 22.93 -21.62
CA GLY A 128 -2.90 23.63 -20.33
C GLY A 128 -3.44 25.06 -20.40
N GLY A 129 -3.92 25.50 -21.57
CA GLY A 129 -4.56 26.80 -21.78
C GLY A 129 -6.09 26.71 -21.77
N TYR A 130 -6.76 27.86 -21.80
CA TYR A 130 -8.22 27.93 -21.94
C TYR A 130 -8.63 29.25 -22.58
N VAL A 131 -9.83 29.29 -23.16
CA VAL A 131 -10.44 30.51 -23.71
C VAL A 131 -11.84 30.70 -23.14
N ALA A 132 -12.21 31.96 -22.88
CA ALA A 132 -13.58 32.30 -22.54
C ALA A 132 -14.45 32.33 -23.81
N VAL A 133 -15.62 31.70 -23.77
CA VAL A 133 -16.48 31.53 -24.95
C VAL A 133 -17.88 32.12 -24.72
N PRO A 134 -18.64 32.47 -25.78
CA PRO A 134 -20.01 32.97 -25.61
C PRO A 134 -20.88 31.96 -24.84
N PRO A 135 -21.77 32.43 -23.94
CA PRO A 135 -22.24 33.81 -23.79
C PRO A 135 -21.40 34.67 -22.82
N SER A 136 -20.16 34.27 -22.50
CA SER A 136 -19.26 35.09 -21.66
C SER A 136 -19.16 36.53 -22.14
N ARG A 137 -19.02 37.47 -21.20
CA ARG A 137 -19.18 38.92 -21.47
C ARG A 137 -18.33 39.40 -22.64
N GLY A 138 -18.95 39.99 -23.66
CA GLY A 138 -18.25 40.58 -24.80
C GLY A 138 -17.67 39.55 -25.78
N ARG A 139 -18.26 38.35 -25.85
CA ARG A 139 -17.97 37.33 -26.84
C ARG A 139 -19.25 36.92 -27.56
N THR A 140 -19.18 36.73 -28.88
CA THR A 140 -20.31 36.28 -29.70
C THR A 140 -19.87 35.17 -30.65
N TRP A 141 -20.66 34.10 -30.78
CA TRP A 141 -20.40 33.05 -31.77
C TRP A 141 -20.74 33.59 -33.15
N THR A 142 -19.84 33.43 -34.12
CA THR A 142 -20.10 33.90 -35.49
C THR A 142 -21.01 32.92 -36.24
N ASN A 143 -20.80 31.62 -36.07
CA ASN A 143 -21.53 30.56 -36.75
C ASN A 143 -22.05 29.45 -35.80
N GLY A 144 -22.32 29.81 -34.53
CA GLY A 144 -22.67 28.86 -33.48
C GLY A 144 -21.45 28.13 -32.89
N ILE A 145 -21.71 27.12 -32.04
CA ILE A 145 -20.63 26.31 -31.42
C ILE A 145 -20.00 25.43 -32.50
N PRO A 146 -18.68 25.54 -32.77
CA PRO A 146 -18.02 24.74 -33.80
C PRO A 146 -18.11 23.25 -33.51
N ASP A 147 -18.37 22.44 -34.53
CA ASP A 147 -18.24 20.98 -34.41
C ASP A 147 -16.76 20.58 -34.41
N ARG A 148 -16.34 19.87 -33.35
CA ARG A 148 -14.95 19.42 -33.17
C ARG A 148 -14.44 18.56 -34.31
N SER A 149 -15.34 17.83 -34.97
CA SER A 149 -14.97 16.92 -36.06
C SER A 149 -14.66 17.63 -37.38
N SER A 150 -15.20 18.85 -37.55
CA SER A 150 -15.07 19.65 -38.77
C SER A 150 -14.04 20.79 -38.66
N LEU A 151 -13.41 20.96 -37.50
CA LEU A 151 -12.39 21.99 -37.29
C LEU A 151 -11.17 21.79 -38.21
N PRO A 152 -10.68 22.85 -38.87
CA PRO A 152 -9.48 22.79 -39.69
C PRO A 152 -8.26 22.42 -38.84
N PHE A 153 -7.28 21.72 -39.42
CA PHE A 153 -6.02 21.44 -38.74
C PHE A 153 -5.25 22.72 -38.45
N LEU A 154 -4.60 22.79 -37.28
CA LEU A 154 -3.74 23.92 -36.94
C LEU A 154 -2.64 24.09 -38.01
N PRO A 155 -2.54 25.27 -38.68
CA PRO A 155 -1.52 25.50 -39.70
C PRO A 155 -0.11 25.34 -39.12
N ARG A 156 0.79 24.77 -39.92
CA ARG A 156 2.14 24.38 -39.46
C ARG A 156 2.98 25.54 -38.94
N GLU A 157 2.79 26.74 -39.46
CA GLU A 157 3.47 27.95 -38.95
C GLU A 157 3.14 28.27 -37.49
N PHE A 158 1.95 27.88 -37.03
CA PHE A 158 1.50 28.05 -35.64
C PHE A 158 1.80 26.85 -34.77
N TRP A 159 2.55 25.86 -35.27
CA TRP A 159 3.07 24.80 -34.41
C TRP A 159 4.21 25.36 -33.56
N PRO A 160 4.52 24.74 -32.41
CA PRO A 160 5.73 25.10 -31.68
C PRO A 160 6.90 25.02 -32.65
N LYS A 161 7.66 26.11 -32.83
CA LYS A 161 8.85 26.11 -33.69
C LYS A 161 9.68 24.90 -33.29
N ARG A 162 9.75 23.91 -34.19
CA ARG A 162 10.64 22.76 -34.03
C ARG A 162 12.02 23.38 -33.78
N ALA A 163 12.71 22.92 -32.75
CA ALA A 163 14.12 23.23 -32.65
C ALA A 163 14.79 22.60 -33.88
N GLU A 164 14.96 23.37 -34.95
CA GLU A 164 15.63 22.94 -36.20
C GLU A 164 17.12 22.63 -36.01
N ARG A 165 17.54 22.29 -34.80
CA ARG A 165 18.90 21.86 -34.47
C ARG A 165 18.99 20.61 -33.60
N SER A 166 17.90 19.92 -33.23
CA SER A 166 18.00 18.80 -32.27
C SER A 166 17.75 17.39 -32.80
N ASP A 167 17.00 17.18 -33.89
CA ASP A 167 16.55 15.80 -34.19
C ASP A 167 17.41 15.06 -35.22
N ALA A 168 18.09 15.76 -36.13
CA ALA A 168 19.00 15.11 -37.09
C ALA A 168 20.21 14.44 -36.40
N ALA A 169 20.66 14.98 -35.27
CA ALA A 169 21.75 14.41 -34.48
C ALA A 169 21.29 13.30 -33.51
N ARG A 170 19.98 12.98 -33.49
CA ARG A 170 19.37 12.07 -32.51
C ARG A 170 18.56 10.91 -33.08
N SER A 171 18.58 10.75 -34.39
CA SER A 171 17.93 9.62 -35.05
C SER A 171 18.94 8.48 -35.27
N LEU A 172 18.49 7.23 -35.14
CA LEU A 172 19.31 6.07 -35.50
C LEU A 172 19.80 6.18 -36.96
N PRO A 173 21.07 5.80 -37.26
CA PRO A 173 21.55 5.74 -38.63
C PRO A 173 20.65 4.87 -39.50
N ALA A 174 20.44 5.27 -40.76
CA ALA A 174 19.58 4.55 -41.70
C ALA A 174 20.00 3.07 -41.86
N GLU A 175 21.31 2.77 -41.88
CA GLU A 175 21.79 1.39 -41.99
C GLU A 175 21.42 0.54 -40.78
N LEU A 176 21.34 1.14 -39.59
CA LEU A 176 21.00 0.46 -38.35
C LEU A 176 19.49 0.19 -38.27
N LYS A 177 18.68 1.17 -38.69
CA LYS A 177 17.24 1.01 -38.85
C LYS A 177 16.89 -0.10 -39.84
N ASP A 178 17.56 -0.12 -40.98
CA ASP A 178 17.33 -1.12 -42.02
C ASP A 178 17.74 -2.53 -41.58
N ARG A 179 18.89 -2.69 -40.93
CA ARG A 179 19.33 -3.99 -40.38
C ARG A 179 18.38 -4.54 -39.31
N ALA A 180 17.88 -3.66 -38.43
CA ALA A 180 16.89 -4.04 -37.42
C ALA A 180 15.57 -4.44 -38.08
N ALA A 181 15.10 -3.67 -39.06
CA ALA A 181 13.86 -3.93 -39.77
C ALA A 181 13.91 -5.25 -40.58
N GLU A 182 15.04 -5.53 -41.25
CA GLU A 182 15.28 -6.78 -41.96
C GLU A 182 15.27 -7.99 -41.01
N THR A 183 15.90 -7.85 -39.85
CA THR A 183 15.96 -8.91 -38.84
C THR A 183 14.57 -9.20 -38.27
N ILE A 184 13.82 -8.17 -37.87
CA ILE A 184 12.44 -8.32 -37.40
C ILE A 184 11.58 -8.98 -38.47
N ALA A 185 11.67 -8.55 -39.73
CA ALA A 185 10.91 -9.12 -40.83
C ALA A 185 11.18 -10.62 -41.02
N ARG A 186 12.45 -11.06 -40.90
CA ARG A 186 12.85 -12.48 -41.03
C ARG A 186 12.21 -13.37 -39.98
N TYR A 187 12.00 -12.86 -38.77
CA TYR A 187 11.37 -13.59 -37.68
C TYR A 187 9.84 -13.54 -37.75
N VAL A 188 9.28 -12.36 -38.05
CA VAL A 188 7.82 -12.18 -38.20
C VAL A 188 7.27 -13.00 -39.38
N ALA A 189 8.03 -13.14 -40.47
CA ALA A 189 7.65 -13.95 -41.63
C ALA A 189 7.52 -15.46 -41.31
N LYS A 190 8.13 -15.96 -40.23
CA LYS A 190 8.06 -17.37 -39.80
C LYS A 190 6.82 -17.68 -38.95
N ILE A 191 6.06 -16.66 -38.54
CA ILE A 191 4.85 -16.84 -37.73
C ILE A 191 3.72 -17.35 -38.65
N PRO A 192 3.09 -18.51 -38.38
CA PRO A 192 2.07 -19.08 -39.27
C PRO A 192 0.84 -18.14 -39.40
N PRO A 193 0.27 -17.99 -40.61
CA PRO A 193 -0.95 -17.22 -40.83
C PRO A 193 -2.16 -17.98 -40.29
N GLY A 194 -2.86 -17.43 -39.29
CA GLY A 194 -4.07 -18.07 -38.74
C GLY A 194 -4.47 -17.72 -37.30
N GLY A 195 -3.75 -16.85 -36.60
CA GLY A 195 -4.16 -16.38 -35.27
C GLY A 195 -4.00 -14.86 -35.14
N ASP A 196 -5.08 -14.10 -35.36
CA ASP A 196 -5.08 -12.63 -35.24
C ASP A 196 -4.61 -12.13 -33.87
N LYS A 197 -4.73 -12.96 -32.82
CA LYS A 197 -4.21 -12.64 -31.48
C LYS A 197 -2.69 -12.67 -31.40
N GLY A 198 -2.02 -13.66 -32.00
CA GLY A 198 -0.58 -13.87 -31.84
C GLY A 198 0.30 -12.82 -32.53
N ARG A 199 -0.14 -12.28 -33.67
CA ARG A 199 0.63 -11.28 -34.43
C ARG A 199 0.48 -9.84 -33.89
N HIS A 200 -0.70 -9.48 -33.39
CA HIS A 200 -0.92 -8.18 -32.72
C HIS A 200 -0.20 -8.12 -31.37
N GLU A 201 -0.23 -9.23 -30.62
CA GLU A 201 0.55 -9.43 -29.40
C GLU A 201 2.05 -9.28 -29.70
N HIS A 202 2.54 -9.87 -30.80
CA HIS A 202 3.94 -9.73 -31.21
C HIS A 202 4.36 -8.27 -31.50
N LEU A 203 3.51 -7.50 -32.19
CA LEU A 203 3.74 -6.07 -32.41
C LEU A 203 3.76 -5.27 -31.10
N GLN A 204 2.83 -5.55 -30.18
CA GLN A 204 2.82 -4.92 -28.86
C GLN A 204 4.10 -5.19 -28.07
N HIS A 205 4.61 -6.42 -28.11
CA HIS A 205 5.86 -6.79 -27.44
C HIS A 205 7.07 -6.11 -28.06
N LEU A 206 7.16 -6.05 -29.39
CA LEU A 206 8.25 -5.34 -30.08
C LEU A 206 8.24 -3.84 -29.77
N CYS A 207 7.06 -3.20 -29.76
CA CYS A 207 6.89 -1.81 -29.34
C CYS A 207 7.39 -1.58 -27.90
N GLY A 208 7.01 -2.49 -26.99
CA GLY A 208 7.42 -2.41 -25.58
C GLY A 208 8.93 -2.53 -25.41
N VAL A 209 9.57 -3.47 -26.11
CA VAL A 209 11.02 -3.71 -26.02
C VAL A 209 11.83 -2.53 -26.58
N LEU A 210 11.45 -1.99 -27.75
CA LEU A 210 12.16 -0.87 -28.37
C LEU A 210 12.06 0.41 -27.52
N LEU A 211 10.86 0.75 -27.05
CA LEU A 211 10.63 1.97 -26.26
C LEU A 211 11.26 1.87 -24.86
N ALA A 212 11.11 0.73 -24.17
CA ALA A 212 11.68 0.53 -22.83
C ALA A 212 13.22 0.51 -22.83
N ARG A 213 13.87 0.33 -23.98
CA ARG A 213 15.34 0.35 -24.12
C ARG A 213 15.88 1.62 -24.77
N GLY A 214 15.05 2.66 -24.84
CA GLY A 214 15.47 4.01 -25.19
C GLY A 214 15.56 4.28 -26.68
N VAL A 215 14.96 3.45 -27.54
CA VAL A 215 14.76 3.79 -28.96
C VAL A 215 13.69 4.87 -29.03
N ALA A 216 14.01 6.00 -29.67
CA ALA A 216 13.07 7.10 -29.81
C ALA A 216 11.84 6.65 -30.61
N PHE A 217 10.66 7.18 -30.26
CA PHE A 217 9.38 6.82 -30.87
C PHE A 217 9.43 6.80 -32.41
N GLY A 218 9.96 7.87 -33.02
CA GLY A 218 10.04 7.96 -34.49
C GLY A 218 10.99 6.93 -35.11
N ASP A 219 12.09 6.58 -34.43
CA ASP A 219 13.00 5.56 -34.92
C ASP A 219 12.40 4.15 -34.76
N ALA A 220 11.64 3.90 -33.69
CA ALA A 220 10.92 2.65 -33.50
C ALA A 220 9.79 2.49 -34.53
N GLU A 221 9.08 3.58 -34.84
CA GLU A 221 8.07 3.62 -35.89
C GLU A 221 8.67 3.31 -37.27
N ASP A 222 9.78 3.98 -37.63
CA ASP A 222 10.49 3.74 -38.89
C ASP A 222 10.92 2.26 -39.02
N VAL A 223 11.53 1.69 -37.98
CA VAL A 223 12.01 0.31 -37.97
C VAL A 223 10.86 -0.69 -38.13
N LEU A 224 9.78 -0.52 -37.37
CA LEU A 224 8.65 -1.46 -37.38
C LEU A 224 7.81 -1.34 -38.65
N CYS A 225 7.55 -0.12 -39.13
CA CYS A 225 6.87 0.08 -40.42
C CYS A 225 7.68 -0.54 -41.56
N ALA A 226 9.00 -0.34 -41.56
CA ALA A 226 9.86 -0.90 -42.59
C ALA A 226 10.04 -2.42 -42.46
N ALA A 227 9.90 -2.99 -41.26
CA ALA A 227 9.89 -4.44 -41.06
C ALA A 227 8.58 -5.06 -41.59
N TRP A 228 7.43 -4.47 -41.27
CA TRP A 228 6.13 -4.93 -41.73
C TRP A 228 5.99 -4.84 -43.25
N ALA A 229 6.52 -3.77 -43.85
CA ALA A 229 6.57 -3.63 -45.30
C ALA A 229 7.39 -4.74 -45.97
N ARG A 230 8.48 -5.19 -45.35
CA ARG A 230 9.35 -6.28 -45.85
C ARG A 230 8.73 -7.67 -45.72
N VAL A 231 7.82 -7.89 -44.77
CA VAL A 231 7.06 -9.15 -44.65
C VAL A 231 6.01 -9.27 -45.76
N GLY A 232 5.44 -8.14 -46.19
CA GLY A 232 4.46 -8.09 -47.29
C GLY A 232 3.05 -8.56 -46.91
N GLY A 233 2.14 -8.57 -47.90
CA GLY A 233 0.73 -8.92 -47.71
C GLY A 233 -0.06 -7.91 -46.88
N GLU A 234 -1.17 -8.33 -46.26
CA GLU A 234 -2.07 -7.46 -45.48
C GLU A 234 -1.38 -6.72 -44.31
N LEU A 235 -0.24 -7.22 -43.84
CA LEU A 235 0.55 -6.58 -42.79
C LEU A 235 1.22 -5.29 -43.28
N ALA A 236 1.69 -5.25 -44.53
CA ALA A 236 2.28 -4.05 -45.12
C ALA A 236 1.23 -2.94 -45.27
N ASP A 237 0.02 -3.29 -45.69
CA ASP A 237 -1.08 -2.34 -45.90
C ASP A 237 -1.59 -1.72 -44.58
N ARG A 238 -1.53 -2.48 -43.48
CA ARG A 238 -2.01 -2.05 -42.16
C ARG A 238 -0.92 -1.40 -41.30
N ALA A 239 0.36 -1.54 -41.66
CA ALA A 239 1.50 -1.08 -40.88
C ALA A 239 1.43 0.39 -40.50
N SER A 240 1.11 1.25 -41.48
CA SER A 240 1.02 2.71 -41.31
C SER A 240 -0.07 3.15 -40.33
N ARG A 241 -1.07 2.31 -40.07
CA ARG A 241 -2.15 2.58 -39.12
C ARG A 241 -1.92 1.92 -37.77
N GLU A 242 -1.37 0.71 -37.73
CA GLU A 242 -1.31 -0.10 -36.52
C GLU A 242 -0.05 0.12 -35.71
N VAL A 243 1.11 0.23 -36.36
CA VAL A 243 2.39 0.45 -35.69
C VAL A 243 2.38 1.75 -34.85
N PRO A 244 1.94 2.91 -35.37
CA PRO A 244 2.00 4.16 -34.58
C PRO A 244 1.00 4.17 -33.42
N ASN A 245 -0.17 3.54 -33.61
CA ASN A 245 -1.19 3.45 -32.55
C ASN A 245 -0.74 2.51 -31.42
N THR A 246 -0.10 1.39 -31.76
CA THR A 246 0.42 0.45 -30.76
C THR A 246 1.64 1.02 -30.03
N LEU A 247 2.55 1.73 -30.72
CA LEU A 247 3.65 2.44 -30.07
C LEU A 247 3.14 3.48 -29.06
N ARG A 248 2.13 4.27 -29.44
CA ARG A 248 1.57 5.33 -28.58
C ARG A 248 0.87 4.79 -27.33
N THR A 249 0.07 3.74 -27.48
CA THR A 249 -0.58 3.08 -26.32
C THR A 249 0.44 2.44 -25.39
N THR A 250 1.54 1.92 -25.94
CA THR A 250 2.62 1.30 -25.16
C THR A 250 3.49 2.35 -24.45
N GLU A 251 3.84 3.45 -25.10
CA GLU A 251 4.57 4.59 -24.50
C GLU A 251 3.79 5.20 -23.33
N GLN A 252 2.47 5.36 -23.51
CA GLN A 252 1.58 5.84 -22.45
C GLN A 252 1.52 4.85 -21.27
N ALA A 253 1.42 3.55 -21.54
CA ALA A 253 1.42 2.53 -20.49
C ALA A 253 2.75 2.46 -19.71
N LEU A 254 3.89 2.66 -20.37
CA LEU A 254 5.22 2.74 -19.75
C LEU A 254 5.36 4.02 -18.89
N THR A 255 4.89 5.17 -19.39
CA THR A 255 4.95 6.45 -18.67
C THR A 255 4.08 6.45 -17.40
N GLU A 256 2.96 5.75 -17.44
CA GLU A 256 2.05 5.60 -16.29
C GLU A 256 2.46 4.47 -15.33
N GLY A 257 3.60 3.80 -15.56
CA GLY A 257 4.09 2.69 -14.74
C GLY A 257 3.18 1.45 -14.77
N ARG A 258 2.24 1.38 -15.73
CA ARG A 258 1.29 0.27 -15.92
C ARG A 258 1.87 -0.88 -16.75
N ALA A 259 3.05 -0.70 -17.33
CA ALA A 259 3.81 -1.73 -18.02
C ALA A 259 5.27 -1.68 -17.55
N THR A 260 5.88 -2.84 -17.26
CA THR A 260 7.28 -2.95 -16.79
C THR A 260 8.29 -3.06 -17.94
N GLY A 261 7.84 -2.98 -19.19
CA GLY A 261 8.70 -3.12 -20.37
C GLY A 261 9.24 -4.53 -20.62
N VAL A 262 8.89 -5.55 -19.81
CA VAL A 262 9.19 -6.97 -20.12
C VAL A 262 8.09 -7.88 -19.55
N PRO A 263 7.40 -8.64 -20.43
CA PRO A 263 7.52 -10.09 -20.44
C PRO A 263 8.06 -10.62 -21.78
N SER A 264 8.81 -11.72 -21.72
CA SER A 264 9.68 -12.36 -22.72
C SER A 264 9.22 -12.37 -24.20
N LEU A 265 9.74 -11.45 -25.03
CA LEU A 265 9.78 -11.59 -26.51
C LEU A 265 10.39 -12.95 -26.91
N GLU A 266 11.36 -13.44 -26.12
CA GLU A 266 11.97 -14.77 -26.24
C GLU A 266 11.00 -15.95 -26.07
N ALA A 267 9.88 -15.79 -25.35
CA ALA A 267 8.90 -16.89 -25.23
C ALA A 267 8.01 -17.02 -26.47
N ILE A 268 7.81 -15.92 -27.21
CA ILE A 268 6.94 -15.87 -28.39
C ILE A 268 7.77 -16.05 -29.66
N THR A 269 9.01 -15.56 -29.68
CA THR A 269 9.91 -15.64 -30.84
C THR A 269 11.35 -15.80 -30.36
N PRO A 270 11.75 -17.04 -30.01
CA PRO A 270 13.07 -17.32 -29.47
C PRO A 270 14.20 -16.88 -30.41
N GLY A 271 15.23 -16.23 -29.87
CA GLY A 271 16.43 -15.77 -30.58
C GLY A 271 16.34 -14.36 -31.19
N LEU A 272 15.13 -13.83 -31.41
CA LEU A 272 14.95 -12.49 -31.98
C LEU A 272 15.51 -11.41 -31.05
N TYR A 273 15.34 -11.56 -29.74
CA TYR A 273 15.85 -10.57 -28.79
C TYR A 273 17.36 -10.49 -28.82
N GLY A 274 18.05 -11.65 -28.82
CA GLY A 274 19.52 -11.69 -28.88
C GLY A 274 20.09 -11.09 -30.17
N GLU A 275 19.43 -11.29 -31.33
CA GLU A 275 19.85 -10.63 -32.57
C GLU A 275 19.62 -9.12 -32.55
N LEU A 276 18.50 -8.65 -31.98
CA LEU A 276 18.26 -7.22 -31.81
C LEU A 276 19.23 -6.58 -30.83
N GLU A 277 19.56 -7.28 -29.74
CA GLU A 277 20.60 -6.87 -28.80
C GLU A 277 21.97 -6.74 -29.49
N ALA A 278 22.32 -7.64 -30.39
CA ALA A 278 23.56 -7.55 -31.18
C ALA A 278 23.53 -6.42 -32.24
N ILE A 279 22.36 -6.14 -32.83
CA ILE A 279 22.19 -5.08 -33.85
C ILE A 279 22.27 -3.69 -33.22
N PHE A 280 21.53 -3.48 -32.14
CA PHE A 280 21.51 -2.21 -31.45
C PHE A 280 22.65 -2.06 -30.45
N GLY A 281 23.25 -3.16 -29.98
CA GLY A 281 24.31 -3.14 -28.96
C GLY A 281 23.86 -2.45 -27.68
N TRP A 282 22.60 -2.65 -27.27
CA TRP A 282 21.98 -1.91 -26.15
C TRP A 282 22.94 -1.89 -24.96
N LYS A 283 23.49 -0.75 -24.53
CA LYS A 283 22.91 0.57 -24.24
C LYS A 283 23.01 1.61 -25.39
N VAL A 284 21.95 1.79 -26.18
CA VAL A 284 21.83 2.95 -27.07
C VAL A 284 21.10 4.07 -26.36
N ARG A 285 21.87 5.07 -25.91
CA ARG A 285 21.39 6.43 -25.65
C ARG A 285 21.61 7.24 -26.91
N ILE A 286 20.57 7.90 -27.40
CA ILE A 286 20.79 9.22 -27.99
C ILE A 286 20.27 10.27 -27.01
N THR A 287 21.16 10.75 -26.14
CA THR A 287 20.80 11.65 -25.04
C THR A 287 20.84 13.09 -25.51
N PHE A 288 19.80 13.87 -25.20
CA PHE A 288 20.06 15.13 -24.51
C PHE A 288 19.08 15.26 -23.35
N GLY A 289 19.64 15.18 -22.14
CA GLY A 289 18.91 15.15 -20.87
C GLY A 289 18.90 13.75 -20.26
N VAL A 290 19.79 13.53 -19.27
CA VAL A 290 19.66 12.61 -18.12
C VAL A 290 19.12 11.18 -18.42
N ARG A 291 19.95 10.15 -18.63
CA ARG A 291 20.61 9.18 -17.69
C ARG A 291 19.75 7.95 -17.31
N GLU A 292 20.30 6.75 -17.54
CA GLU A 292 19.95 5.51 -16.82
C GLU A 292 21.19 4.67 -16.41
N PRO A 293 21.20 4.06 -15.21
CA PRO A 293 21.97 2.85 -14.84
C PRO A 293 21.11 1.58 -15.08
N ALA A 294 21.55 0.32 -15.25
CA ALA A 294 22.80 -0.39 -15.48
C ALA A 294 22.45 -1.87 -15.77
N GLY A 295 23.38 -2.67 -16.34
CA GLY A 295 23.35 -4.15 -16.45
C GLY A 295 23.60 -4.63 -17.89
N GLU A 296 24.61 -5.44 -18.24
CA GLU A 296 25.63 -6.15 -17.44
C GLU A 296 26.92 -6.46 -18.25
N VAL A 297 28.02 -6.53 -17.49
CA VAL A 297 29.35 -7.20 -17.61
C VAL A 297 30.11 -7.28 -18.96
N LEU A 298 31.23 -6.53 -19.02
CA LEU A 298 32.50 -7.03 -19.55
C LEU A 298 33.65 -6.56 -18.62
N HIS A 299 34.51 -7.52 -18.28
CA HIS A 299 35.68 -7.50 -17.40
C HIS A 299 36.27 -6.15 -16.97
N PHE A 300 36.42 -5.97 -15.65
CA PHE A 300 37.43 -5.06 -15.09
C PHE A 300 38.79 -5.77 -15.11
N PRO A 301 39.81 -5.24 -15.81
CA PRO A 301 41.17 -5.45 -15.34
C PRO A 301 41.29 -4.69 -14.03
N SER A 302 41.48 -5.45 -12.95
CA SER A 302 42.12 -4.94 -11.77
C SER A 302 43.51 -4.40 -12.16
N ASN A 303 43.87 -3.31 -11.49
CA ASN A 303 45.17 -2.64 -11.44
C ASN A 303 45.50 -1.68 -12.57
N GLY A 304 45.86 -0.46 -12.14
CA GLY A 304 46.91 0.31 -12.77
C GLY A 304 46.57 1.77 -12.95
N HIS A 305 47.18 2.61 -12.11
CA HIS A 305 47.43 4.03 -12.33
C HIS A 305 47.33 4.49 -13.81
N GLY A 306 46.45 5.46 -14.11
CA GLY A 306 46.27 5.94 -15.48
C GLY A 306 45.56 7.29 -15.61
N SER A 307 46.30 8.36 -15.29
CA SER A 307 46.11 9.79 -15.64
C SER A 307 44.82 10.54 -15.24
N PRO A 308 44.94 11.71 -14.57
CA PRO A 308 43.84 12.67 -14.47
C PRO A 308 43.67 13.37 -15.84
N ASN A 309 42.54 14.07 -16.00
CA ASN A 309 42.36 15.23 -16.90
C ASN A 309 41.73 15.00 -18.29
N ARG A 310 40.39 15.05 -18.36
CA ARG A 310 39.66 15.94 -19.29
C ARG A 310 38.48 16.59 -18.54
N PRO A 311 38.47 17.92 -18.32
CA PRO A 311 37.39 18.56 -17.56
C PRO A 311 36.09 18.60 -18.37
N ALA A 312 34.99 18.15 -17.77
CA ALA A 312 33.66 18.40 -18.31
C ALA A 312 33.46 19.91 -18.45
N ARG A 313 33.12 20.39 -19.66
CA ARG A 313 32.87 21.82 -19.89
C ARG A 313 31.48 22.18 -19.35
N PHE A 314 31.43 22.95 -18.26
CA PHE A 314 30.19 23.44 -17.68
C PHE A 314 29.90 24.87 -18.14
N ASN A 315 28.64 25.15 -18.49
CA ASN A 315 28.18 26.48 -18.84
C ASN A 315 28.40 27.48 -17.68
N LEU A 316 28.50 28.77 -18.01
CA LEU A 316 28.66 29.86 -17.03
C LEU A 316 27.29 30.38 -16.56
N THR A 317 26.49 29.48 -15.98
CA THR A 317 25.13 29.75 -15.50
C THR A 317 24.89 29.05 -14.15
N ASP A 318 23.78 29.35 -13.47
CA ASP A 318 23.42 28.66 -12.23
C ASP A 318 23.21 27.16 -12.44
N LEU A 319 22.60 26.76 -13.57
CA LEU A 319 22.51 25.35 -13.96
C LEU A 319 23.88 24.73 -14.23
N GLY A 320 24.81 25.48 -14.84
CA GLY A 320 26.18 25.04 -15.00
C GLY A 320 26.92 24.87 -13.66
N ASN A 321 26.63 25.74 -12.69
CA ASN A 321 27.12 25.60 -11.32
C ASN A 321 26.51 24.39 -10.61
N THR A 322 25.22 24.10 -10.83
CA THR A 322 24.59 22.86 -10.38
C THR A 322 25.30 21.65 -10.97
N GLY A 323 25.60 21.67 -12.27
CA GLY A 323 26.41 20.62 -12.91
C GLY A 323 27.78 20.43 -12.24
N ARG A 324 28.47 21.54 -11.88
CA ARG A 324 29.74 21.48 -11.13
C ARG A 324 29.56 20.86 -9.74
N LEU A 325 28.51 21.26 -9.02
CA LEU A 325 28.20 20.74 -7.68
C LEU A 325 27.92 19.23 -7.73
N ILE A 326 27.10 18.79 -8.69
CA ILE A 326 26.77 17.37 -8.88
C ILE A 326 27.99 16.57 -9.32
N ALA A 327 28.82 17.11 -10.22
CA ALA A 327 30.04 16.43 -10.66
C ALA A 327 31.04 16.22 -9.52
N ARG A 328 31.16 17.18 -8.59
CA ARG A 328 32.11 17.12 -7.47
C ARG A 328 31.56 16.38 -6.25
N HIS A 329 30.28 16.54 -5.95
CA HIS A 329 29.70 16.10 -4.68
C HIS A 329 28.41 15.28 -4.83
N GLY A 330 27.86 15.13 -6.04
CA GLY A 330 26.54 14.53 -6.26
C GLY A 330 26.40 13.09 -5.76
N GLN A 331 27.49 12.32 -5.71
CA GLN A 331 27.46 10.97 -5.13
C GLN A 331 27.14 10.99 -3.62
N ASP A 332 27.61 12.03 -2.91
CA ASP A 332 27.43 12.22 -1.46
C ASP A 332 26.14 12.96 -1.10
N LEU A 333 25.37 13.43 -2.08
CA LEU A 333 24.19 14.26 -1.85
C LEU A 333 22.94 13.50 -2.29
N ARG A 334 21.90 13.52 -1.45
CA ARG A 334 20.53 13.15 -1.85
C ARG A 334 19.54 14.17 -1.31
N TYR A 335 18.46 14.41 -2.03
CA TYR A 335 17.35 15.23 -1.56
C TYR A 335 16.08 14.41 -1.47
N CYS A 336 15.51 14.33 -0.27
CA CYS A 336 14.24 13.65 -0.03
C CYS A 336 13.11 14.68 -0.05
N PHE A 337 12.37 14.75 -1.16
CA PHE A 337 11.25 15.68 -1.33
C PHE A 337 10.15 15.48 -0.26
N PRO A 338 9.70 14.24 0.03
CA PRO A 338 8.70 14.01 1.08
C PRO A 338 9.13 14.53 2.46
N TRP A 339 10.41 14.49 2.78
CA TRP A 339 10.93 15.01 4.05
C TRP A 339 11.34 16.48 3.98
N SER A 340 11.40 17.05 2.77
CA SER A 340 12.00 18.37 2.50
C SER A 340 13.39 18.54 3.13
N ARG A 341 14.22 17.48 3.04
CA ARG A 341 15.54 17.43 3.67
C ARG A 341 16.62 16.96 2.70
N TRP A 342 17.81 17.55 2.85
CA TRP A 342 19.05 17.03 2.28
C TRP A 342 19.57 15.89 3.15
N LEU A 343 20.10 14.87 2.50
CA LEU A 343 20.85 13.78 3.11
C LEU A 343 22.27 13.80 2.55
N ILE A 344 23.25 13.66 3.45
CA ILE A 344 24.67 13.81 3.15
C ILE A 344 25.38 12.52 3.54
N TRP A 345 26.21 12.01 2.64
CA TRP A 345 27.11 10.92 2.95
C TRP A 345 28.20 11.41 3.92
N ASP A 346 28.28 10.79 5.10
CA ASP A 346 29.28 11.11 6.14
C ASP A 346 30.56 10.26 6.07
N GLY A 347 30.65 9.40 5.05
CA GLY A 347 31.71 8.40 4.91
C GLY A 347 31.20 6.98 5.15
N ARG A 348 30.07 6.81 5.85
CA ARG A 348 29.54 5.52 6.30
C ARG A 348 28.05 5.31 6.00
N ARG A 349 27.27 6.40 5.97
CA ARG A 349 25.83 6.40 5.75
C ARG A 349 25.35 7.76 5.24
N PHE A 350 24.08 7.86 4.87
CA PHE A 350 23.41 9.12 4.62
C PHE A 350 22.74 9.66 5.88
N ILE A 351 23.17 10.84 6.35
CA ILE A 351 22.57 11.56 7.49
C ILE A 351 21.81 12.80 7.03
N ALA A 352 20.80 13.22 7.78
CA ALA A 352 20.13 14.49 7.51
C ALA A 352 21.11 15.67 7.65
N ASP A 353 21.06 16.61 6.71
CA ASP A 353 21.88 17.82 6.80
C ASP A 353 21.30 18.80 7.83
N GLU A 354 21.85 18.77 9.03
CA GLU A 354 21.49 19.69 10.12
C GLU A 354 22.51 20.83 10.29
N THR A 355 23.61 20.80 9.54
CA THR A 355 24.75 21.72 9.72
C THR A 355 25.02 22.61 8.51
N GLY A 356 24.24 22.48 7.43
CA GLY A 356 24.47 23.20 6.18
C GLY A 356 25.68 22.67 5.40
N ALA A 357 25.91 21.35 5.45
CA ALA A 357 26.97 20.69 4.69
C ALA A 357 26.79 20.87 3.17
N VAL A 358 25.54 20.89 2.67
CA VAL A 358 25.26 21.18 1.26
C VAL A 358 25.71 22.61 0.89
N HIS A 359 25.51 23.60 1.77
CA HIS A 359 25.99 24.97 1.56
C HIS A 359 27.50 25.07 1.59
N ARG A 360 28.18 24.29 2.44
CA ARG A 360 29.66 24.23 2.44
C ARG A 360 30.20 23.65 1.13
N ARG A 361 29.64 22.55 0.65
CA ARG A 361 30.00 21.91 -0.64
C ARG A 361 29.70 22.82 -1.83
N ALA A 362 28.60 23.57 -1.78
CA ALA A 362 28.29 24.62 -2.76
C ALA A 362 29.35 25.73 -2.79
N LYS A 363 29.76 26.26 -1.61
CA LYS A 363 30.83 27.26 -1.52
C LYS A 363 32.17 26.72 -2.02
N GLU A 364 32.50 25.48 -1.71
CA GLU A 364 33.69 24.80 -2.22
C GLU A 364 33.66 24.63 -3.75
N THR A 365 32.48 24.31 -4.29
CA THR A 365 32.25 24.24 -5.75
C THR A 365 32.60 25.58 -6.40
N VAL A 366 32.07 26.69 -5.87
CA VAL A 366 32.36 28.05 -6.36
C VAL A 366 33.85 28.39 -6.26
N LYS A 367 34.50 28.08 -5.12
CA LYS A 367 35.94 28.29 -4.94
C LYS A 367 36.77 27.57 -5.99
N GLY A 368 36.42 26.34 -6.34
CA GLY A 368 37.15 25.62 -7.39
C GLY A 368 36.91 26.13 -8.81
N ILE A 369 35.98 27.07 -9.05
CA ILE A 369 35.88 27.75 -10.36
C ILE A 369 37.12 28.64 -10.59
N TYR A 370 37.71 29.20 -9.54
CA TYR A 370 38.98 29.93 -9.67
C TYR A 370 40.15 29.03 -10.10
N GLN A 371 40.14 27.76 -9.67
CA GLN A 371 41.12 26.78 -10.12
C GLN A 371 40.90 26.43 -11.60
N GLU A 372 39.64 26.28 -12.04
CA GLU A 372 39.28 26.13 -13.46
C GLU A 372 39.77 27.34 -14.29
N ALA A 373 39.60 28.56 -13.77
CA ALA A 373 40.09 29.78 -14.41
C ALA A 373 41.62 29.80 -14.53
N ALA A 374 42.33 29.48 -13.44
CA ALA A 374 43.80 29.44 -13.43
C ALA A 374 44.36 28.39 -14.40
N ALA A 375 43.68 27.25 -14.56
CA ALA A 375 44.05 26.18 -15.47
C ALA A 375 43.59 26.40 -16.92
N ALA A 376 42.82 27.46 -17.21
CA ALA A 376 42.32 27.72 -18.56
C ALA A 376 43.48 28.06 -19.52
N PRO A 377 43.55 27.43 -20.71
CA PRO A 377 44.66 27.61 -21.64
C PRO A 377 44.63 28.98 -22.33
N ASP A 378 43.44 29.53 -22.59
CA ASP A 378 43.26 30.82 -23.25
C ASP A 378 42.84 31.93 -22.27
N GLU A 379 43.31 33.15 -22.56
CA GLU A 379 43.12 34.33 -21.72
C GLU A 379 41.65 34.81 -21.66
N GLU A 380 40.89 34.59 -22.73
CA GLU A 380 39.48 34.98 -22.79
C GLU A 380 38.62 34.09 -21.88
N GLN A 381 38.82 32.78 -21.95
CA GLN A 381 38.18 31.78 -21.09
C GLN A 381 38.59 31.97 -19.62
N ARG A 382 39.87 32.27 -19.35
CA ARG A 382 40.34 32.59 -18.00
C ARG A 382 39.58 33.76 -17.40
N LYS A 383 39.45 34.87 -18.14
CA LYS A 383 38.68 36.06 -17.72
C LYS A 383 37.20 35.74 -17.53
N ALA A 384 36.60 34.98 -18.44
CA ALA A 384 35.19 34.59 -18.37
C ALA A 384 34.90 33.73 -17.13
N LEU A 385 35.75 32.74 -16.83
CA LEU A 385 35.63 31.87 -15.66
C LEU A 385 35.85 32.65 -14.35
N ALA A 386 36.86 33.52 -14.28
CA ALA A 386 37.09 34.36 -13.10
C ALA A 386 35.90 35.30 -12.82
N LYS A 387 35.36 35.94 -13.86
CA LYS A 387 34.16 36.79 -13.75
C LYS A 387 32.94 35.99 -13.31
N HIS A 388 32.79 34.77 -13.82
CA HIS A 388 31.71 33.86 -13.41
C HIS A 388 31.86 33.39 -11.96
N ALA A 389 33.09 33.09 -11.52
CA ALA A 389 33.39 32.73 -10.13
C ALA A 389 32.97 33.85 -9.17
N MET A 390 33.41 35.09 -9.41
CA MET A 390 33.04 36.26 -8.61
C MET A 390 31.52 36.46 -8.52
N ARG A 391 30.80 36.29 -9.64
CA ARG A 391 29.34 36.37 -9.65
C ARG A 391 28.67 35.24 -8.86
N SER A 392 29.27 34.06 -8.87
CA SER A 392 28.73 32.85 -8.23
C SER A 392 28.89 32.85 -6.71
N GLU A 393 29.68 33.77 -6.15
CA GLU A 393 29.82 33.95 -4.69
C GLU A 393 28.59 34.60 -4.03
N ALA A 394 27.73 35.25 -4.83
CA ALA A 394 26.52 35.88 -4.33
C ALA A 394 25.56 34.84 -3.72
N GLU A 395 24.97 35.16 -2.56
CA GLU A 395 24.11 34.24 -1.81
C GLU A 395 22.96 33.67 -2.67
N ASN A 396 22.28 34.54 -3.42
CA ASN A 396 21.18 34.14 -4.31
C ASN A 396 21.63 33.14 -5.38
N ARG A 397 22.87 33.21 -5.86
CA ARG A 397 23.45 32.27 -6.86
C ARG A 397 23.80 30.94 -6.22
N ILE A 398 24.35 30.96 -5.00
CA ILE A 398 24.60 29.75 -4.21
C ILE A 398 23.28 29.03 -3.93
N GLN A 399 22.25 29.76 -3.51
CA GLN A 399 20.92 29.19 -3.25
C GLN A 399 20.27 28.68 -4.53
N ALA A 400 20.38 29.39 -5.66
CA ALA A 400 19.87 28.93 -6.94
C ALA A 400 20.52 27.59 -7.35
N MET A 401 21.86 27.48 -7.24
CA MET A 401 22.59 26.24 -7.51
C MET A 401 22.13 25.07 -6.64
N ILE A 402 21.98 25.28 -5.32
CA ILE A 402 21.50 24.25 -4.38
C ILE A 402 20.05 23.88 -4.69
N SER A 403 19.19 24.86 -4.97
CA SER A 403 17.78 24.63 -5.27
C SER A 403 17.61 23.76 -6.51
N LEU A 404 18.34 24.09 -7.59
CA LEU A 404 18.34 23.31 -8.83
C LEU A 404 18.95 21.91 -8.64
N ALA A 405 19.92 21.73 -7.72
CA ALA A 405 20.52 20.43 -7.46
C ALA A 405 19.55 19.41 -6.84
N LYS A 406 18.45 19.85 -6.21
CA LYS A 406 17.48 18.94 -5.56
C LYS A 406 16.91 17.90 -6.52
N SER A 407 16.59 18.29 -7.75
CA SER A 407 16.05 17.40 -8.78
C SER A 407 17.09 16.52 -9.46
N GLU A 408 18.39 16.82 -9.31
CA GLU A 408 19.49 16.06 -9.91
C GLU A 408 19.92 14.87 -9.03
N VAL A 409 19.62 14.92 -7.74
CA VAL A 409 19.94 13.86 -6.76
C VAL A 409 18.73 13.49 -5.88
N PRO A 410 17.56 13.17 -6.47
CA PRO A 410 16.38 12.82 -5.69
C PRO A 410 16.58 11.47 -4.98
N THR A 411 15.91 11.30 -3.84
CA THR A 411 15.66 10.00 -3.22
C THR A 411 14.28 9.98 -2.60
N MET A 412 13.65 8.82 -2.56
CA MET A 412 12.39 8.59 -1.85
C MET A 412 12.64 7.90 -0.51
N PRO A 413 11.79 8.09 0.51
CA PRO A 413 11.90 7.38 1.79
C PRO A 413 11.99 5.86 1.64
N ALA A 414 11.26 5.28 0.68
CA ALA A 414 11.25 3.84 0.42
C ALA A 414 12.57 3.30 -0.19
N GLU A 415 13.43 4.17 -0.73
CA GLU A 415 14.75 3.78 -1.24
C GLU A 415 15.83 3.82 -0.14
N LEU A 416 15.54 4.44 1.00
CA LEU A 416 16.44 4.57 2.13
C LEU A 416 16.25 3.37 3.06
N ASP A 417 17.35 2.73 3.47
CA ASP A 417 17.31 1.50 4.28
C ASP A 417 16.44 0.38 3.66
N ALA A 418 16.30 0.36 2.33
CA ALA A 418 15.38 -0.55 1.62
C ALA A 418 15.73 -2.04 1.81
N SER A 419 17.02 -2.36 1.97
CA SER A 419 17.46 -3.73 2.21
C SER A 419 17.58 -4.00 3.70
N ARG A 420 16.60 -4.75 4.25
CA ARG A 420 16.56 -5.19 5.65
C ARG A 420 17.77 -6.05 6.04
N TRP A 421 18.29 -6.81 5.07
CA TRP A 421 19.43 -7.71 5.26
C TRP A 421 20.78 -7.01 5.38
N LEU A 422 20.86 -5.71 5.13
CA LEU A 422 22.09 -4.95 5.32
C LEU A 422 22.10 -4.33 6.72
N LEU A 423 23.07 -4.72 7.54
CA LEU A 423 23.32 -4.11 8.84
C LEU A 423 24.58 -3.25 8.75
N ASN A 424 24.41 -1.94 8.83
CA ASN A 424 25.55 -1.02 8.77
C ASN A 424 26.25 -0.95 10.13
N CYS A 425 27.55 -1.23 10.17
CA CYS A 425 28.37 -1.26 11.38
C CYS A 425 29.53 -0.26 11.27
N ALA A 426 30.24 0.03 12.36
CA ALA A 426 31.28 1.06 12.36
C ALA A 426 32.45 0.81 11.38
N ASN A 427 32.69 -0.46 11.02
CA ASN A 427 33.78 -0.91 10.15
C ASN A 427 33.32 -1.43 8.78
N GLY A 428 32.02 -1.38 8.45
CA GLY A 428 31.51 -1.90 7.19
C GLY A 428 30.02 -2.25 7.25
N THR A 429 29.47 -2.78 6.16
CA THR A 429 28.09 -3.28 6.10
C THR A 429 28.13 -4.81 6.15
N VAL A 430 27.39 -5.41 7.07
CA VAL A 430 27.21 -6.86 7.16
C VAL A 430 26.01 -7.27 6.32
N ASP A 431 26.17 -8.25 5.43
CA ASP A 431 25.03 -8.94 4.84
C ASP A 431 24.54 -10.02 5.80
N LEU A 432 23.38 -9.82 6.41
CA LEU A 432 22.80 -10.72 7.41
C LEU A 432 22.38 -12.07 6.83
N ARG A 433 22.32 -12.25 5.51
CA ARG A 433 22.08 -13.56 4.90
C ARG A 433 23.28 -14.48 4.99
N THR A 434 24.49 -13.91 4.94
CA THR A 434 25.75 -14.66 4.91
C THR A 434 26.60 -14.46 6.16
N GLY A 435 26.39 -13.35 6.87
CA GLY A 435 27.26 -12.88 7.94
C GLY A 435 28.54 -12.20 7.44
N GLU A 436 28.68 -11.98 6.13
CA GLU A 436 29.90 -11.42 5.56
C GLU A 436 29.94 -9.89 5.71
N LEU A 437 31.10 -9.40 6.14
CA LEU A 437 31.40 -7.97 6.21
C LEU A 437 31.95 -7.47 4.87
N ARG A 438 31.37 -6.39 4.36
CA ARG A 438 31.87 -5.68 3.18
C ARG A 438 32.02 -4.19 3.44
N GLU A 439 32.68 -3.50 2.52
CA GLU A 439 32.79 -2.05 2.55
C GLU A 439 31.42 -1.35 2.52
N GLN A 440 31.35 -0.18 3.14
CA GLN A 440 30.19 0.70 3.10
C GLN A 440 30.06 1.33 1.71
N ARG A 441 28.86 1.24 1.15
CA ARG A 441 28.55 1.72 -0.20
C ARG A 441 27.45 2.76 -0.17
N ARG A 442 27.63 3.83 -0.94
CA ARG A 442 26.61 4.89 -1.10
C ARG A 442 25.36 4.34 -1.79
N GLU A 443 25.55 3.33 -2.62
CA GLU A 443 24.54 2.63 -3.38
C GLU A 443 23.52 1.93 -2.47
N ASP A 444 23.93 1.53 -1.26
CA ASP A 444 23.06 0.88 -0.28
C ASP A 444 22.04 1.84 0.35
N ARG A 445 22.31 3.16 0.27
CA ARG A 445 21.45 4.24 0.81
C ARG A 445 21.00 4.03 2.27
N LEU A 446 21.88 3.47 3.09
CA LEU A 446 21.63 3.25 4.52
C LEU A 446 21.67 4.60 5.26
N THR A 447 20.74 4.79 6.19
CA THR A 447 20.67 6.00 7.05
C THR A 447 20.99 5.71 8.51
N LYS A 448 21.10 4.43 8.86
CA LYS A 448 21.33 3.91 10.22
C LYS A 448 22.76 3.38 10.35
N LEU A 449 23.26 3.32 11.58
CA LEU A 449 24.54 2.67 11.93
C LEU A 449 24.49 2.06 13.33
N ALA A 450 24.98 0.84 13.44
CA ALA A 450 25.48 0.30 14.69
C ALA A 450 26.91 0.87 14.93
N PRO A 451 27.17 1.62 16.01
CA PRO A 451 28.49 2.20 16.29
C PRO A 451 29.54 1.13 16.67
N THR A 452 29.11 -0.12 16.77
CA THR A 452 29.92 -1.29 17.07
C THR A 452 30.61 -1.80 15.81
N ALA A 453 31.91 -2.09 15.89
CA ALA A 453 32.62 -2.79 14.82
C ALA A 453 32.23 -4.28 14.83
N TYR A 454 31.89 -4.83 13.67
CA TYR A 454 31.56 -6.24 13.52
C TYR A 454 32.83 -7.06 13.27
N ASP A 455 33.06 -8.05 14.11
CA ASP A 455 34.07 -9.09 13.91
C ASP A 455 33.41 -10.45 14.22
N PRO A 456 33.23 -11.35 13.24
CA PRO A 456 32.60 -12.64 13.47
C PRO A 456 33.37 -13.54 14.46
N LYS A 457 34.63 -13.21 14.77
CA LYS A 457 35.47 -13.95 15.74
C LYS A 457 35.53 -13.28 17.11
N ALA A 458 34.90 -12.13 17.31
CA ALA A 458 34.91 -11.45 18.59
C ALA A 458 34.21 -12.30 19.66
N SER A 459 34.89 -12.52 20.78
CA SER A 459 34.32 -13.23 21.93
C SER A 459 33.62 -12.27 22.88
N ALA A 460 32.52 -12.70 23.50
CA ALA A 460 31.86 -11.99 24.59
C ALA A 460 31.67 -12.92 25.81
N PRO A 461 32.76 -13.24 26.55
CA PRO A 461 32.68 -14.18 27.67
C PRO A 461 31.86 -13.65 28.84
N THR A 462 31.91 -12.35 29.14
CA THR A 462 31.08 -11.74 30.20
C THR A 462 29.61 -11.79 29.81
N TRP A 463 29.29 -11.51 28.53
CA TRP A 463 27.94 -11.67 27.99
C TRP A 463 27.44 -13.12 28.13
N ALA A 464 28.22 -14.10 27.69
CA ALA A 464 27.86 -15.51 27.76
C ALA A 464 27.61 -15.95 29.22
N ALA A 465 28.52 -15.62 30.13
CA ALA A 465 28.37 -15.94 31.56
C ALA A 465 27.16 -15.23 32.19
N THR A 466 26.86 -13.99 31.77
CA THR A 466 25.68 -13.25 32.22
C THR A 466 24.40 -13.95 31.75
N LEU A 467 24.31 -14.34 30.48
CA LEU A 467 23.17 -15.07 29.94
C LEU A 467 22.99 -16.44 30.59
N GLU A 468 24.07 -17.20 30.79
CA GLU A 468 24.02 -18.49 31.49
C GLU A 468 23.46 -18.35 32.89
N ARG A 469 23.86 -17.27 33.60
CA ARG A 469 23.37 -16.97 34.93
C ARG A 469 21.88 -16.61 34.97
N VAL A 470 21.39 -15.79 34.04
CA VAL A 470 20.00 -15.29 34.09
C VAL A 470 18.98 -16.15 33.34
N LEU A 471 19.48 -16.97 32.40
CA LEU A 471 18.73 -17.89 31.56
C LEU A 471 19.46 -19.25 31.62
N PRO A 472 19.30 -20.04 32.69
CA PRO A 472 20.09 -21.26 32.92
C PRO A 472 19.79 -22.39 31.92
N SER A 473 18.62 -22.42 31.28
CA SER A 473 18.31 -23.38 30.21
C SER A 473 19.03 -23.00 28.91
N GLU A 474 19.87 -23.91 28.41
CA GLU A 474 20.57 -23.76 27.13
C GLU A 474 19.60 -23.64 25.94
N ALA A 475 18.48 -24.38 25.99
CA ALA A 475 17.45 -24.29 24.96
C ALA A 475 16.82 -22.89 24.92
N VAL A 476 16.57 -22.28 26.08
CA VAL A 476 16.07 -20.90 26.17
C VAL A 476 17.11 -19.90 25.69
N ARG A 477 18.40 -20.08 26.01
CA ARG A 477 19.48 -19.20 25.51
C ARG A 477 19.62 -19.26 23.99
N THR A 478 19.55 -20.46 23.41
CA THR A 478 19.63 -20.67 21.95
C THR A 478 18.43 -20.04 21.24
N PHE A 479 17.22 -20.20 21.80
CA PHE A 479 16.04 -19.48 21.34
C PHE A 479 16.19 -17.96 21.44
N PHE A 480 16.70 -17.46 22.56
CA PHE A 480 16.93 -16.03 22.76
C PHE A 480 17.96 -15.47 21.77
N LYS A 481 19.01 -16.24 21.43
CA LYS A 481 19.99 -15.92 20.39
C LYS A 481 19.33 -15.73 19.03
N ARG A 482 18.56 -16.72 18.58
CA ARG A 482 17.80 -16.64 17.32
C ARG A 482 16.81 -15.48 17.32
N LEU A 483 16.16 -15.21 18.45
CA LEU A 483 15.25 -14.08 18.59
C LEU A 483 15.94 -12.72 18.49
N CYS A 484 17.12 -12.56 19.11
CA CYS A 484 17.91 -11.34 18.97
C CYS A 484 18.42 -11.16 17.53
N GLY A 485 18.83 -12.27 16.88
CA GLY A 485 19.22 -12.28 15.48
C GLY A 485 18.10 -11.90 14.52
N TYR A 486 16.91 -12.49 14.73
CA TYR A 486 15.69 -12.10 14.05
C TYR A 486 15.39 -10.60 14.23
N ALA A 487 15.48 -10.08 15.46
CA ALA A 487 15.22 -8.67 15.71
C ALA A 487 16.15 -7.74 14.92
N ILE A 488 17.45 -7.99 14.87
CA ILE A 488 18.41 -7.12 14.13
C ILE A 488 18.30 -7.22 12.60
N SER A 489 17.63 -8.25 12.08
CA SER A 489 17.31 -8.37 10.64
C SER A 489 16.25 -7.37 10.20
N GLY A 490 15.38 -6.95 11.13
CA GLY A 490 14.19 -6.17 10.84
C GLY A 490 13.11 -6.90 10.02
N ASP A 491 13.20 -8.22 9.96
CA ASP A 491 12.13 -9.09 9.49
C ASP A 491 10.98 -9.14 10.53
N VAL A 492 9.74 -9.29 10.03
CA VAL A 492 8.52 -9.30 10.86
C VAL A 492 7.64 -10.54 10.61
N SER A 493 8.14 -11.53 9.88
CA SER A 493 7.39 -12.71 9.42
C SER A 493 6.99 -13.68 10.54
N GLU A 494 7.71 -13.70 11.66
CA GLU A 494 7.43 -14.59 12.79
C GLU A 494 6.26 -14.09 13.66
N HIS A 495 5.82 -12.85 13.46
CA HIS A 495 4.76 -12.21 14.22
C HIS A 495 4.90 -12.39 15.74
N VAL A 496 6.07 -12.05 16.29
CA VAL A 496 6.42 -12.35 17.69
C VAL A 496 6.44 -11.10 18.58
N LEU A 497 5.95 -11.24 19.81
CA LEU A 497 6.10 -10.31 20.92
C LEU A 497 6.85 -11.01 22.07
N PRO A 498 8.18 -10.83 22.17
CA PRO A 498 8.94 -11.31 23.32
C PRO A 498 8.55 -10.57 24.60
N VAL A 499 8.17 -11.33 25.62
CA VAL A 499 7.90 -10.80 26.96
C VAL A 499 8.93 -11.37 27.92
N LEU A 500 9.91 -10.53 28.31
CA LEU A 500 10.95 -10.87 29.28
C LEU A 500 10.39 -10.64 30.69
N TYR A 501 10.03 -11.73 31.37
CA TYR A 501 9.34 -11.68 32.65
C TYR A 501 10.25 -12.15 33.80
N GLY A 502 10.25 -11.42 34.92
CA GLY A 502 10.93 -11.84 36.15
C GLY A 502 10.71 -10.86 37.30
N THR A 503 10.87 -11.29 38.54
CA THR A 503 10.47 -10.60 39.79
C THR A 503 11.36 -9.42 40.22
N GLY A 504 12.26 -8.94 39.36
CA GLY A 504 13.15 -7.79 39.60
C GLY A 504 14.52 -8.20 40.17
N ALA A 505 15.57 -7.44 39.81
CA ALA A 505 16.99 -7.78 40.04
C ALA A 505 17.51 -9.02 39.28
N ASN A 506 16.94 -9.29 38.09
CA ASN A 506 17.22 -10.49 37.29
C ASN A 506 18.03 -10.19 36.01
N GLY A 507 18.72 -9.03 35.93
CA GLY A 507 19.58 -8.65 34.80
C GLY A 507 18.87 -8.27 33.48
N LYS A 508 17.53 -8.34 33.40
CA LYS A 508 16.72 -8.04 32.18
C LYS A 508 17.12 -6.72 31.51
N SER A 509 17.05 -5.61 32.26
CA SER A 509 17.36 -4.28 31.73
C SER A 509 18.81 -4.16 31.28
N THR A 510 19.75 -4.79 31.99
CA THR A 510 21.18 -4.79 31.62
C THR A 510 21.42 -5.49 30.29
N ILE A 511 20.76 -6.63 30.06
CA ILE A 511 20.85 -7.40 28.81
C ILE A 511 20.23 -6.64 27.64
N VAL A 512 19.01 -6.11 27.84
CA VAL A 512 18.32 -5.33 26.82
C VAL A 512 19.12 -4.08 26.44
N ASN A 513 19.68 -3.37 27.43
CA ASN A 513 20.51 -2.20 27.16
C ASN A 513 21.78 -2.55 26.39
N ALA A 514 22.45 -3.66 26.72
CA ALA A 514 23.63 -4.11 25.96
C ALA A 514 23.29 -4.44 24.50
N LEU A 515 22.12 -5.04 24.23
CA LEU A 515 21.64 -5.29 22.86
C LEU A 515 21.33 -3.99 22.12
N LEU A 516 20.66 -3.03 22.77
CA LEU A 516 20.37 -1.72 22.19
C LEU A 516 21.67 -0.95 21.88
N GLU A 517 22.64 -0.96 22.79
CA GLU A 517 23.95 -0.34 22.59
C GLU A 517 24.71 -1.00 21.44
N ALA A 518 24.66 -2.34 21.31
CA ALA A 518 25.28 -3.07 20.21
C ALA A 518 24.63 -2.71 18.86
N ALA A 519 23.30 -2.62 18.81
CA ALA A 519 22.52 -2.29 17.62
C ALA A 519 22.59 -0.79 17.24
N GLY A 520 22.90 0.09 18.20
CA GLY A 520 23.03 1.52 17.96
C GLY A 520 21.74 2.16 17.47
N GLU A 521 21.80 2.84 16.33
CA GLU A 521 20.66 3.55 15.76
C GLU A 521 19.55 2.63 15.21
N TYR A 522 19.82 1.33 15.10
CA TYR A 522 18.80 0.33 14.82
C TYR A 522 17.99 -0.05 16.06
N GLY A 523 18.47 0.31 17.25
CA GLY A 523 17.84 0.06 18.54
C GLY A 523 17.13 1.30 19.10
N MET A 524 15.99 1.10 19.76
CA MET A 524 15.28 2.17 20.49
C MET A 524 14.68 1.68 21.80
N GLN A 525 14.75 2.52 22.84
CA GLN A 525 13.91 2.36 24.02
C GLN A 525 12.60 3.14 23.82
N ALA A 526 11.48 2.42 23.75
CA ALA A 526 10.15 3.00 23.61
C ALA A 526 9.62 3.55 24.95
N ALA A 527 8.59 4.38 24.85
CA ALA A 527 7.81 4.77 26.02
C ALA A 527 7.25 3.50 26.73
N PRO A 528 7.29 3.43 28.07
CA PRO A 528 6.84 2.25 28.83
C PRO A 528 5.47 1.74 28.41
N ASP A 529 4.58 2.64 28.03
CA ASP A 529 3.18 2.29 27.81
C ASP A 529 2.81 2.13 26.33
N LEU A 530 3.82 2.01 25.44
CA LEU A 530 3.58 1.85 24.00
C LEU A 530 2.58 0.73 23.72
N LEU A 531 2.65 -0.37 24.47
CA LEU A 531 1.81 -1.56 24.30
C LEU A 531 0.56 -1.56 25.20
N ILE A 532 0.38 -0.55 26.05
CA ILE A 532 -0.71 -0.50 27.05
C ILE A 532 -1.90 0.31 26.55
N ALA A 533 -3.10 -0.18 26.85
CA ALA A 533 -4.34 0.50 26.49
C ALA A 533 -4.50 1.85 27.22
N LYS A 534 -4.49 2.96 26.47
CA LYS A 534 -4.76 4.33 26.97
C LYS A 534 -6.01 4.94 26.37
N ARG A 535 -6.62 5.89 27.09
CA ARG A 535 -7.62 6.82 26.51
C ARG A 535 -6.88 7.90 25.72
N GLY A 536 -6.94 7.84 24.38
CA GLY A 536 -6.35 8.85 23.49
C GLY A 536 -4.89 8.63 23.13
N GLY A 537 -4.48 7.40 22.80
CA GLY A 537 -3.12 7.09 22.37
C GLY A 537 -2.63 8.00 21.23
N HIS A 538 -1.40 8.53 21.36
CA HIS A 538 -0.84 9.48 20.40
C HIS A 538 -0.14 8.73 19.25
N PRO A 539 -0.54 8.95 17.98
CA PRO A 539 0.10 8.36 16.79
C PRO A 539 1.58 8.70 16.61
N THR A 540 2.12 9.61 17.42
CA THR A 540 3.51 10.06 17.40
C THR A 540 4.47 8.98 17.87
N GLU A 541 4.14 8.25 18.95
CA GLU A 541 5.00 7.19 19.50
C GLU A 541 5.21 6.05 18.48
N VAL A 542 4.19 5.79 17.66
CA VAL A 542 4.26 4.81 16.56
C VAL A 542 5.16 5.30 15.43
N ALA A 543 5.26 6.62 15.20
CA ALA A 543 6.11 7.19 14.15
C ALA A 543 7.61 7.02 14.44
N ASP A 544 7.99 6.91 15.72
CA ASP A 544 9.39 6.71 16.14
C ASP A 544 9.88 5.28 15.84
N LEU A 545 8.95 4.34 15.61
CA LEU A 545 9.28 2.97 15.22
C LEU A 545 9.75 2.85 13.76
N PHE A 546 9.66 3.92 12.97
CA PHE A 546 10.07 3.93 11.57
C PHE A 546 11.57 3.66 11.42
N GLY A 547 11.90 2.54 10.78
CA GLY A 547 13.29 2.12 10.52
C GLY A 547 14.02 1.56 11.75
N MET A 548 13.31 1.32 12.86
CA MET A 548 13.86 0.61 14.03
C MET A 548 13.81 -0.91 13.79
N ARG A 549 14.76 -1.64 14.35
CA ARG A 549 14.84 -3.11 14.26
C ARG A 549 14.66 -3.80 15.61
N LEU A 550 15.28 -3.24 16.64
CA LEU A 550 15.13 -3.70 18.02
C LEU A 550 14.49 -2.59 18.85
N VAL A 551 13.30 -2.85 19.41
CA VAL A 551 12.61 -1.88 20.26
C VAL A 551 12.41 -2.49 21.63
N ALA A 552 12.78 -1.79 22.70
CA ALA A 552 12.55 -2.24 24.05
C ALA A 552 11.50 -1.36 24.74
N SER A 553 10.46 -1.96 25.31
CA SER A 553 9.58 -1.31 26.27
C SER A 553 9.83 -1.90 27.65
N VAL A 554 10.02 -1.05 28.65
CA VAL A 554 10.22 -1.46 30.05
C VAL A 554 9.04 -0.99 30.87
N GLU A 555 8.24 -1.94 31.36
CA GLU A 555 7.05 -1.66 32.16
C GLU A 555 7.26 -2.05 33.63
N THR A 556 6.75 -1.19 34.53
CA THR A 556 6.91 -1.35 35.98
C THR A 556 5.59 -1.38 36.76
N GLU A 557 4.44 -1.15 36.12
CA GLU A 557 3.15 -1.04 36.79
C GLU A 557 2.32 -2.32 36.68
N ASP A 558 1.77 -2.78 37.81
CA ASP A 558 0.92 -3.96 37.90
C ASP A 558 -0.51 -3.69 37.38
N GLY A 559 -1.20 -4.73 36.89
CA GLY A 559 -2.60 -4.65 36.45
C GLY A 559 -2.86 -3.85 35.17
N ARG A 560 -1.83 -3.60 34.35
CA ARG A 560 -1.95 -2.91 33.06
C ARG A 560 -2.37 -3.90 31.97
N ARG A 561 -3.23 -3.45 31.06
CA ARG A 561 -3.78 -4.29 29.99
C ARG A 561 -3.19 -3.95 28.63
N PHE A 562 -2.88 -4.97 27.82
CA PHE A 562 -2.43 -4.76 26.45
C PHE A 562 -3.47 -4.03 25.59
N ALA A 563 -2.98 -3.11 24.76
CA ALA A 563 -3.69 -2.60 23.60
C ALA A 563 -3.64 -3.68 22.50
N GLU A 564 -4.48 -4.71 22.60
CA GLU A 564 -4.47 -5.89 21.70
C GLU A 564 -4.47 -5.52 20.20
N SER A 565 -5.19 -4.47 19.80
CA SER A 565 -5.19 -3.97 18.41
C SER A 565 -3.83 -3.42 18.00
N LEU A 566 -3.17 -2.65 18.88
CA LEU A 566 -1.86 -2.07 18.62
C LEU A 566 -0.77 -3.16 18.64
N VAL A 567 -0.84 -4.11 19.56
CA VAL A 567 0.07 -5.27 19.56
C VAL A 567 -0.02 -6.02 18.22
N LYS A 568 -1.24 -6.30 17.73
CA LYS A 568 -1.43 -6.96 16.43
C LYS A 568 -0.90 -6.14 15.26
N GLN A 569 -1.04 -4.82 15.33
CA GLN A 569 -0.53 -3.89 14.33
C GLN A 569 1.01 -3.83 14.32
N LEU A 570 1.65 -3.72 15.49
CA LEU A 570 3.10 -3.58 15.62
C LEU A 570 3.87 -4.89 15.38
N THR A 571 3.26 -6.02 15.70
CA THR A 571 3.82 -7.36 15.43
C THR A 571 3.35 -7.94 14.09
N GLY A 572 2.44 -7.24 13.41
CA GLY A 572 1.92 -7.65 12.10
C GLY A 572 2.88 -7.32 10.97
N GLY A 573 2.56 -7.81 9.77
CA GLY A 573 3.24 -7.42 8.53
C GLY A 573 2.57 -6.25 7.80
N ASP A 574 1.40 -5.81 8.27
CA ASP A 574 0.62 -4.76 7.63
C ASP A 574 1.27 -3.39 7.79
N LYS A 575 1.04 -2.49 6.83
CA LYS A 575 1.55 -1.12 6.89
C LYS A 575 1.07 -0.40 8.14
N VAL A 576 2.01 0.26 8.80
CA VAL A 576 1.77 1.04 9.99
C VAL A 576 1.56 2.50 9.58
N ARG A 577 0.37 3.03 9.87
CA ARG A 577 0.03 4.44 9.67
C ARG A 577 0.38 5.26 10.91
N ALA A 578 1.22 6.27 10.76
CA ALA A 578 1.67 7.13 11.85
C ALA A 578 1.85 8.58 11.40
N ARG A 579 2.00 9.51 12.35
CA ARG A 579 2.35 10.91 12.07
C ARG A 579 3.22 11.48 13.16
N ARG A 580 4.15 12.36 12.80
CA ARG A 580 4.86 13.20 13.78
C ARG A 580 3.99 14.40 14.17
N MET A 581 4.33 15.03 15.29
CA MET A 581 3.59 16.19 15.78
C MET A 581 3.58 17.32 14.74
N ARG A 582 2.37 17.80 14.37
CA ARG A 582 2.14 18.83 13.33
C ARG A 582 2.60 18.43 11.91
N GLN A 583 2.67 17.14 11.61
CA GLN A 583 2.94 16.62 10.27
C GLN A 583 1.78 15.76 9.76
N ASP A 584 1.74 15.55 8.45
CA ASP A 584 0.78 14.66 7.80
C ASP A 584 1.03 13.18 8.16
N PHE A 585 -0.02 12.37 8.02
CA PHE A 585 0.12 10.92 8.18
C PHE A 585 0.90 10.33 7.01
N TRP A 586 1.77 9.37 7.33
CA TRP A 586 2.38 8.48 6.35
C TRP A 586 2.22 7.02 6.77
N GLU A 587 2.49 6.13 5.83
CA GLU A 587 2.49 4.68 6.04
C GLU A 587 3.88 4.13 5.79
N PHE A 588 4.28 3.15 6.61
CA PHE A 588 5.56 2.45 6.46
C PHE A 588 5.41 0.97 6.82
N ASP A 589 6.27 0.14 6.25
CA ASP A 589 6.32 -1.28 6.59
C ASP A 589 7.00 -1.47 7.95
N PRO A 590 6.42 -2.28 8.86
CA PRO A 590 7.06 -2.57 10.14
C PRO A 590 8.37 -3.32 9.91
N THR A 591 9.39 -2.90 10.65
CA THR A 591 10.76 -3.43 10.61
C THR A 591 11.28 -3.77 12.00
N HIS A 592 10.47 -3.59 13.05
CA HIS A 592 10.91 -3.71 14.43
C HIS A 592 10.36 -4.97 15.10
N THR A 593 11.16 -5.54 16.01
CA THR A 593 10.69 -6.48 17.02
C THR A 593 10.65 -5.78 18.38
N VAL A 594 9.49 -5.78 19.03
CA VAL A 594 9.31 -5.14 20.35
C VAL A 594 9.57 -6.15 21.47
N PHE A 595 10.58 -5.90 22.29
CA PHE A 595 10.87 -6.65 23.51
C PHE A 595 10.18 -5.94 24.66
N LEU A 596 9.23 -6.61 25.31
CA LEU A 596 8.61 -6.12 26.53
C LEU A 596 9.34 -6.71 27.74
N ALA A 597 10.10 -5.88 28.45
CA ALA A 597 10.68 -6.26 29.73
C ALA A 597 9.74 -5.81 30.86
N THR A 598 9.22 -6.75 31.64
CA THR A 598 8.26 -6.44 32.71
C THR A 598 8.47 -7.31 33.94
N ASN A 599 8.05 -6.80 35.10
CA ASN A 599 7.95 -7.56 36.34
C ASN A 599 6.56 -8.14 36.59
N HIS A 600 5.54 -7.60 35.92
CA HIS A 600 4.15 -8.01 36.03
C HIS A 600 3.63 -8.41 34.65
N LYS A 601 2.97 -9.57 34.55
CA LYS A 601 2.43 -10.04 33.26
C LYS A 601 1.22 -9.16 32.90
N PRO A 602 1.19 -8.49 31.73
CA PRO A 602 0.06 -7.64 31.38
C PRO A 602 -1.24 -8.44 31.24
N GLU A 603 -2.39 -7.82 31.48
CA GLU A 603 -3.66 -8.51 31.28
C GLU A 603 -3.95 -8.67 29.78
N VAL A 604 -4.47 -9.85 29.41
CA VAL A 604 -4.94 -10.16 28.06
C VAL A 604 -6.37 -10.66 28.16
N ARG A 605 -7.28 -10.21 27.28
CA ARG A 605 -8.61 -10.81 27.25
C ARG A 605 -8.51 -12.27 26.81
N GLY A 606 -8.99 -13.19 27.65
CA GLY A 606 -8.82 -14.64 27.50
C GLY A 606 -9.32 -15.28 26.18
N THR A 607 -10.09 -14.58 25.34
CA THR A 607 -10.60 -15.13 24.06
C THR A 607 -9.79 -14.75 22.83
N ASP A 608 -8.80 -13.85 22.93
CA ASP A 608 -8.02 -13.41 21.77
C ASP A 608 -6.90 -14.40 21.41
N THR A 609 -7.23 -15.49 20.73
CA THR A 609 -6.22 -16.48 20.28
C THR A 609 -5.14 -15.87 19.39
N ALA A 610 -5.42 -14.75 18.71
CA ALA A 610 -4.48 -14.12 17.80
C ALA A 610 -3.33 -13.44 18.55
N ILE A 611 -3.55 -12.83 19.73
CA ILE A 611 -2.45 -12.24 20.51
C ILE A 611 -1.57 -13.32 21.15
N TRP A 612 -2.17 -14.42 21.63
CA TRP A 612 -1.44 -15.52 22.25
C TRP A 612 -0.50 -16.24 21.27
N ARG A 613 -0.82 -16.26 19.97
CA ARG A 613 0.09 -16.78 18.94
C ARG A 613 1.36 -15.94 18.79
N ARG A 614 1.32 -14.66 19.17
CA ARG A 614 2.43 -13.71 19.06
C ARG A 614 3.29 -13.67 20.31
N ILE A 615 2.68 -13.78 21.49
CA ILE A 615 3.40 -13.71 22.77
C ILE A 615 4.38 -14.88 22.91
N ARG A 616 5.61 -14.58 23.31
CA ARG A 616 6.60 -15.55 23.78
C ARG A 616 7.10 -15.10 25.15
N LEU A 617 6.62 -15.74 26.21
CA LEU A 617 7.04 -15.43 27.57
C LEU A 617 8.39 -16.10 27.85
N ILE A 618 9.43 -15.29 28.05
CA ILE A 618 10.78 -15.74 28.36
C ILE A 618 11.01 -15.55 29.87
N PRO A 619 11.12 -16.64 30.63
CA PRO A 619 11.22 -16.58 32.09
C PRO A 619 12.66 -16.26 32.52
N PHE A 620 12.87 -15.08 33.08
CA PHE A 620 14.07 -14.70 33.82
C PHE A 620 13.82 -15.00 35.30
N THR A 621 13.96 -16.26 35.70
CA THR A 621 13.63 -16.73 37.07
C THR A 621 14.69 -16.39 38.11
N GLU A 622 15.93 -16.19 37.67
CA GLU A 622 17.06 -16.03 38.59
C GLU A 622 17.14 -14.60 39.13
N THR A 623 17.02 -14.47 40.46
CA THR A 623 17.23 -13.21 41.17
C THR A 623 18.67 -13.11 41.65
N ILE A 624 19.34 -12.02 41.27
CA ILE A 624 20.74 -11.77 41.63
C ILE A 624 20.79 -11.09 43.01
N PRO A 625 21.32 -11.76 44.05
CA PRO A 625 21.43 -11.18 45.38
C PRO A 625 22.29 -9.90 45.37
N PRO A 626 21.98 -8.86 46.19
CA PRO A 626 22.69 -7.59 46.21
C PRO A 626 24.22 -7.70 46.31
N GLU A 627 24.72 -8.67 47.09
CA GLU A 627 26.14 -8.93 47.29
C GLU A 627 26.84 -9.53 46.06
N GLN A 628 26.08 -10.14 45.14
CA GLN A 628 26.58 -10.69 43.88
C GLN A 628 26.29 -9.79 42.67
N GLN A 629 25.66 -8.62 42.89
CA GLN A 629 25.40 -7.64 41.85
C GLN A 629 26.67 -6.89 41.47
N ASP A 630 27.17 -7.17 40.28
CA ASP A 630 28.30 -6.42 39.72
C ASP A 630 27.82 -5.08 39.16
N LYS A 631 28.07 -4.01 39.91
CA LYS A 631 27.73 -2.63 39.51
C LYS A 631 28.46 -2.17 38.25
N LYS A 632 29.59 -2.80 37.90
CA LYS A 632 30.36 -2.50 36.68
C LYS A 632 29.99 -3.40 35.51
N LEU A 633 29.02 -4.31 35.67
CA LEU A 633 28.57 -5.19 34.60
C LEU A 633 28.20 -4.43 33.31
N PRO A 634 27.46 -3.30 33.34
CA PRO A 634 27.19 -2.53 32.12
C PRO A 634 28.46 -2.06 31.39
N GLU A 635 29.50 -1.65 32.13
CA GLU A 635 30.78 -1.22 31.55
C GLU A 635 31.54 -2.41 30.93
N LYS A 636 31.51 -3.57 31.58
CA LYS A 636 32.11 -4.80 31.05
C LYS A 636 31.40 -5.26 29.77
N LEU A 637 30.07 -5.27 29.74
CA LEU A 637 29.30 -5.61 28.55
C LEU A 637 29.56 -4.61 27.41
N ARG A 638 29.73 -3.32 27.73
CA ARG A 638 30.15 -2.31 26.73
C ARG A 638 31.50 -2.61 26.08
N SER A 639 32.43 -3.19 26.82
CA SER A 639 33.72 -3.60 26.24
C SER A 639 33.61 -4.82 25.31
N GLU A 640 32.50 -5.57 25.40
CA GLU A 640 32.23 -6.78 24.61
C GLU A 640 31.20 -6.57 23.49
N LEU A 641 30.78 -5.32 23.20
CA LEU A 641 29.78 -5.05 22.15
C LEU A 641 30.09 -5.72 20.79
N PRO A 642 31.36 -5.76 20.29
CA PRO A 642 31.67 -6.49 19.06
C PRO A 642 31.29 -7.97 19.11
N GLY A 643 31.55 -8.64 20.24
CA GLY A 643 31.19 -10.04 20.43
C GLY A 643 29.69 -10.25 20.65
N ILE A 644 29.00 -9.30 21.30
CA ILE A 644 27.53 -9.32 21.43
C ILE A 644 26.87 -9.17 20.04
N LEU A 645 27.38 -8.26 19.22
CA LEU A 645 26.90 -8.09 17.85
C LEU A 645 27.17 -9.34 17.00
N ALA A 646 28.36 -9.94 17.11
CA ALA A 646 28.70 -11.20 16.45
C ALA A 646 27.73 -12.32 16.85
N TRP A 647 27.43 -12.44 18.14
CA TRP A 647 26.46 -13.39 18.68
C TRP A 647 25.04 -13.16 18.14
N CYS A 648 24.60 -11.91 17.97
CA CYS A 648 23.31 -11.61 17.34
C CYS A 648 23.29 -11.98 15.84
N VAL A 649 24.36 -11.68 15.09
CA VAL A 649 24.45 -12.05 13.67
C VAL A 649 24.45 -13.57 13.50
N GLU A 650 25.19 -14.29 14.33
CA GLU A 650 25.17 -15.75 14.33
C GLU A 650 23.76 -16.29 14.63
N GLY A 651 23.06 -15.68 15.60
CA GLY A 651 21.64 -15.97 15.87
C GLY A 651 20.72 -15.72 14.67
N CYS A 652 21.01 -14.69 13.86
CA CYS A 652 20.24 -14.39 12.65
C CYS A 652 20.43 -15.50 11.60
N LEU A 653 21.66 -16.00 11.46
CA LEU A 653 21.98 -17.11 10.55
C LEU A 653 21.35 -18.44 11.02
N GLU A 654 21.36 -18.71 12.33
CA GLU A 654 20.67 -19.86 12.92
C GLU A 654 19.16 -19.78 12.70
N TRP A 655 18.56 -18.61 12.97
CA TRP A 655 17.14 -18.36 12.74
C TRP A 655 16.73 -18.60 11.28
N GLN A 656 17.52 -18.11 10.32
CA GLN A 656 17.24 -18.33 8.90
C GLN A 656 17.22 -19.81 8.49
N ARG A 657 18.02 -20.65 9.17
CA ARG A 657 18.08 -22.10 8.88
C ARG A 657 16.96 -22.88 9.56
N GLU A 658 16.61 -22.53 10.80
CA GLU A 658 15.80 -23.38 11.68
C GLU A 658 14.44 -22.77 12.04
N GLY A 659 14.24 -21.47 11.79
CA GLY A 659 13.19 -20.66 12.38
C GLY A 659 13.45 -20.35 13.85
N LEU A 660 12.51 -19.68 14.51
CA LEU A 660 12.70 -19.32 15.93
C LEU A 660 12.75 -20.55 16.86
N GLN A 661 11.96 -21.59 16.59
CA GLN A 661 11.86 -22.84 17.39
C GLN A 661 11.82 -22.58 18.91
N ALA A 662 10.70 -22.01 19.38
CA ALA A 662 10.49 -21.78 20.82
C ALA A 662 10.56 -23.11 21.60
N PRO A 663 11.38 -23.20 22.67
CA PRO A 663 11.56 -24.42 23.46
C PRO A 663 10.36 -24.67 24.38
N ASP A 664 10.26 -25.88 24.91
CA ASP A 664 9.13 -26.31 25.72
C ASP A 664 8.94 -25.46 26.98
N GLU A 665 10.02 -24.96 27.58
CA GLU A 665 9.96 -24.05 28.73
C GLU A 665 9.26 -22.73 28.39
N VAL A 666 9.56 -22.14 27.22
CA VAL A 666 8.91 -20.90 26.74
C VAL A 666 7.46 -21.18 26.35
N ARG A 667 7.19 -22.31 25.71
CA ARG A 667 5.82 -22.73 25.34
C ARG A 667 4.96 -22.95 26.58
N LYS A 668 5.50 -23.66 27.57
CA LYS A 668 4.85 -23.93 28.86
C LYS A 668 4.59 -22.64 29.62
N ALA A 669 5.61 -21.78 29.79
CA ALA A 669 5.45 -20.50 30.48
C ALA A 669 4.40 -19.60 29.79
N THR A 670 4.38 -19.56 28.46
CA THR A 670 3.36 -18.83 27.70
C THR A 670 1.96 -19.45 27.87
N GLY A 671 1.86 -20.77 27.90
CA GLY A 671 0.60 -21.50 28.14
C GLY A 671 0.05 -21.33 29.55
N GLU A 672 0.92 -21.31 30.56
CA GLU A 672 0.58 -21.01 31.96
C GLU A 672 0.06 -19.58 32.08
N TYR A 673 0.78 -18.60 31.53
CA TYR A 673 0.31 -17.21 31.49
C TYR A 673 -1.04 -17.08 30.79
N ARG A 674 -1.27 -17.80 29.68
CA ARG A 674 -2.60 -17.84 29.04
C ARG A 674 -3.68 -18.41 29.95
N SER A 675 -3.35 -19.45 30.71
CA SER A 675 -4.29 -20.14 31.61
C SER A 675 -4.62 -19.29 32.84
N GLU A 676 -3.64 -18.56 33.37
CA GLU A 676 -3.80 -17.58 34.46
C GLU A 676 -4.78 -16.46 34.06
N MET A 677 -4.71 -15.99 32.80
CA MET A 677 -5.61 -14.95 32.29
C MET A 677 -7.00 -15.47 31.89
N ASP A 678 -7.25 -16.77 31.99
CA ASP A 678 -8.52 -17.41 31.62
C ASP A 678 -9.46 -17.62 32.82
N VAL A 679 -9.98 -16.51 33.37
CA VAL A 679 -10.89 -16.48 34.53
C VAL A 679 -12.15 -17.36 34.31
N ILE A 680 -12.76 -17.29 33.12
CA ILE A 680 -13.94 -18.11 32.80
C ILE A 680 -13.56 -19.59 32.70
N GLY A 681 -12.37 -19.90 32.15
CA GLY A 681 -11.88 -21.27 32.12
C GLY A 681 -11.61 -21.84 33.51
N ALA A 682 -11.11 -21.02 34.44
CA ALA A 682 -10.94 -21.40 35.85
C ALA A 682 -12.30 -21.68 36.50
N PHE A 683 -13.25 -20.76 36.41
CA PHE A 683 -14.62 -20.97 36.88
C PHE A 683 -15.25 -22.27 36.34
N LEU A 684 -15.11 -22.54 35.04
CA LEU A 684 -15.66 -23.76 34.44
C LEU A 684 -14.99 -25.05 34.94
N ARG A 685 -13.72 -25.00 35.38
CA ARG A 685 -13.04 -26.16 35.98
C ARG A 685 -13.43 -26.35 37.44
N ASP A 686 -13.60 -25.25 38.16
CA ASP A 686 -13.79 -25.26 39.61
C ASP A 686 -15.25 -25.47 40.01
N GLU A 687 -16.20 -24.97 39.20
CA GLU A 687 -17.62 -24.90 39.54
C GLU A 687 -18.54 -25.65 38.57
N CYS A 688 -18.01 -26.17 37.46
CA CYS A 688 -18.82 -26.82 36.42
C CYS A 688 -18.31 -28.20 36.01
N GLU A 689 -19.23 -29.05 35.56
CA GLU A 689 -18.91 -30.24 34.78
C GLU A 689 -19.34 -30.02 33.33
N VAL A 690 -18.49 -30.40 32.38
CA VAL A 690 -18.72 -30.24 30.94
C VAL A 690 -19.09 -31.60 30.33
N GLY A 691 -20.21 -31.65 29.61
CA GLY A 691 -20.72 -32.89 29.01
C GLY A 691 -21.87 -32.61 28.06
N ARG A 692 -21.96 -33.38 26.95
CA ARG A 692 -22.90 -33.10 25.84
C ARG A 692 -24.38 -33.03 26.27
N ASP A 693 -24.76 -33.81 27.28
CA ASP A 693 -26.14 -33.90 27.76
C ASP A 693 -26.43 -33.00 28.97
N TYR A 694 -25.44 -32.24 29.43
CA TYR A 694 -25.60 -31.38 30.61
C TYR A 694 -26.29 -30.08 30.25
N LYS A 695 -27.08 -29.59 31.21
CA LYS A 695 -27.82 -28.33 31.07
C LYS A 695 -27.76 -27.55 32.38
N ALA A 696 -27.71 -26.23 32.27
CA ALA A 696 -27.86 -25.32 33.40
C ALA A 696 -28.53 -24.01 32.98
N SER A 697 -29.31 -23.41 33.88
CA SER A 697 -29.87 -22.08 33.70
C SER A 697 -28.77 -21.03 33.58
N PHE A 698 -28.88 -20.09 32.62
CA PHE A 698 -27.94 -18.98 32.50
C PHE A 698 -27.88 -18.16 33.79
N ALA A 699 -29.01 -17.95 34.46
CA ALA A 699 -29.09 -17.15 35.67
C ALA A 699 -28.26 -17.77 36.78
N ASP A 700 -28.43 -19.07 37.02
CA ASP A 700 -27.76 -19.83 38.07
C ASP A 700 -26.26 -19.91 37.82
N VAL A 701 -25.85 -20.13 36.56
CA VAL A 701 -24.43 -20.19 36.17
C VAL A 701 -23.76 -18.83 36.37
N TYR A 702 -24.42 -17.76 36.00
CA TYR A 702 -23.88 -16.41 36.14
C TYR A 702 -23.86 -15.95 37.61
N GLU A 703 -24.89 -16.27 38.39
CA GLU A 703 -24.92 -16.01 39.83
C GLU A 703 -23.78 -16.76 40.54
N ARG A 704 -23.57 -18.05 40.23
CA ARG A 704 -22.44 -18.79 40.79
C ARG A 704 -21.10 -18.23 40.34
N TYR A 705 -21.00 -17.74 39.10
CA TYR A 705 -19.79 -17.07 38.61
C TYR A 705 -19.49 -15.77 39.37
N GLU A 706 -20.50 -14.94 39.66
CA GLU A 706 -20.34 -13.73 40.47
C GLU A 706 -19.89 -14.09 41.89
N GLU A 707 -20.52 -15.07 42.53
CA GLU A 707 -20.11 -15.56 43.86
C GLU A 707 -18.68 -16.10 43.85
N TRP A 708 -18.31 -16.94 42.88
CA TRP A 708 -16.96 -17.49 42.76
C TRP A 708 -15.92 -16.38 42.53
N CYS A 709 -16.26 -15.34 41.75
CA CYS A 709 -15.39 -14.19 41.57
C CYS A 709 -15.21 -13.42 42.89
N GLU A 710 -16.29 -13.17 43.64
CA GLU A 710 -16.21 -12.51 44.95
C GLU A 710 -15.40 -13.32 45.97
N GLU A 711 -15.59 -14.66 46.00
CA GLU A 711 -14.83 -15.59 46.84
C GLU A 711 -13.33 -15.60 46.49
N GLY A 712 -13.00 -15.50 45.19
CA GLY A 712 -11.63 -15.49 44.67
C GLY A 712 -10.95 -14.11 44.61
N GLY A 713 -11.67 -13.02 44.90
CA GLY A 713 -11.17 -11.64 44.73
C GLY A 713 -11.08 -11.17 43.28
N GLU A 714 -11.70 -11.90 42.35
CA GLU A 714 -11.79 -11.57 40.93
C GLU A 714 -12.92 -10.57 40.65
N LYS A 715 -12.79 -9.76 39.58
CA LYS A 715 -13.86 -8.86 39.15
C LYS A 715 -14.76 -9.55 38.13
N PRO A 716 -16.06 -9.77 38.41
CA PRO A 716 -16.95 -10.44 37.48
C PRO A 716 -17.16 -9.62 36.19
N GLU A 717 -17.14 -10.30 35.05
CA GLU A 717 -17.56 -9.73 33.78
C GLU A 717 -19.06 -9.48 33.73
N THR A 718 -19.52 -8.52 32.91
CA THR A 718 -20.97 -8.30 32.74
C THR A 718 -21.66 -9.51 32.11
N ARG A 719 -22.93 -9.77 32.48
CA ARG A 719 -23.78 -10.83 31.90
C ARG A 719 -23.63 -11.02 30.39
N ARG A 720 -23.68 -9.92 29.63
CA ARG A 720 -23.55 -9.94 28.17
C ARG A 720 -22.18 -10.46 27.70
N LYS A 721 -21.10 -10.02 28.35
CA LYS A 721 -19.72 -10.43 28.02
C LYS A 721 -19.45 -11.87 28.43
N PHE A 722 -19.87 -12.26 29.65
CA PHE A 722 -19.80 -13.63 30.12
C PHE A 722 -20.49 -14.58 29.15
N ASN A 723 -21.73 -14.26 28.73
CA ASN A 723 -22.46 -15.05 27.74
C ASN A 723 -21.68 -15.20 26.43
N ALA A 724 -21.23 -14.08 25.84
CA ALA A 724 -20.49 -14.09 24.59
C ALA A 724 -19.20 -14.95 24.68
N ARG A 725 -18.43 -14.80 25.76
CA ARG A 725 -17.19 -15.58 25.97
C ARG A 725 -17.45 -17.06 26.22
N LEU A 726 -18.57 -17.42 26.83
CA LEU A 726 -18.95 -18.84 26.97
C LEU A 726 -19.26 -19.45 25.59
N LYS A 727 -20.01 -18.74 24.72
CA LYS A 727 -20.28 -19.19 23.34
C LYS A 727 -19.01 -19.33 22.51
N GLU A 728 -18.09 -18.38 22.60
CA GLU A 728 -16.82 -18.36 21.85
C GLU A 728 -15.95 -19.59 22.09
N ARG A 729 -16.15 -20.32 23.20
CA ARG A 729 -15.44 -21.57 23.48
C ARG A 729 -15.92 -22.75 22.63
N GLY A 730 -17.00 -22.60 21.88
CA GLY A 730 -17.50 -23.58 20.90
C GLY A 730 -17.97 -24.91 21.49
N ARG A 731 -18.09 -25.02 22.82
CA ARG A 731 -18.51 -26.23 23.54
C ARG A 731 -19.89 -26.09 24.19
N PHE A 732 -20.48 -24.91 24.15
CA PHE A 732 -21.71 -24.57 24.85
C PHE A 732 -22.65 -23.80 23.93
N ASP A 733 -23.93 -24.15 23.95
CA ASP A 733 -25.00 -23.45 23.22
C ASP A 733 -26.04 -22.93 24.20
N ASP A 734 -26.48 -21.68 24.03
CA ASP A 734 -27.64 -21.19 24.75
C ASP A 734 -28.92 -21.46 23.95
N ARG A 735 -29.92 -22.03 24.61
CA ARG A 735 -31.23 -22.28 24.03
C ARG A 735 -32.30 -21.72 24.94
N ARG A 736 -33.40 -21.29 24.35
CA ARG A 736 -34.56 -20.84 25.10
C ARG A 736 -35.34 -22.06 25.55
N SER A 737 -35.68 -22.16 26.83
CA SER A 737 -36.51 -23.24 27.38
C SER A 737 -37.99 -23.03 27.02
N GLY A 738 -38.29 -23.05 25.72
CA GLY A 738 -39.64 -22.88 25.15
C GLY A 738 -40.09 -21.42 24.92
N PRO A 739 -41.33 -21.21 24.45
CA PRO A 739 -41.89 -19.89 24.20
C PRO A 739 -42.08 -19.14 25.53
N GLY A 740 -41.18 -18.20 25.83
CA GLY A 740 -41.19 -17.40 27.07
C GLY A 740 -40.28 -17.92 28.19
N GLY A 741 -39.58 -19.04 27.99
CA GLY A 741 -38.65 -19.61 28.97
C GLY A 741 -37.34 -18.83 29.14
N SER A 742 -36.64 -19.12 30.24
CA SER A 742 -35.29 -18.64 30.52
C SER A 742 -34.27 -19.17 29.50
N TYR A 743 -33.13 -18.49 29.39
CA TYR A 743 -32.02 -19.02 28.59
C TYR A 743 -31.30 -20.13 29.38
N GLU A 744 -31.16 -21.30 28.77
CA GLU A 744 -30.45 -22.46 29.30
C GLU A 744 -29.20 -22.72 28.47
N TRP A 745 -28.09 -23.02 29.14
CA TRP A 745 -26.88 -23.52 28.51
C TRP A 745 -26.94 -25.03 28.37
N HIS A 746 -26.60 -25.52 27.19
CA HIS A 746 -26.33 -26.92 26.91
C HIS A 746 -24.82 -27.16 26.85
N GLY A 747 -24.38 -28.31 27.35
CA GLY A 747 -22.96 -28.70 27.38
C GLY A 747 -22.29 -28.56 28.75
N LEU A 748 -22.97 -27.97 29.75
CA LEU A 748 -22.44 -27.78 31.09
C LEU A 748 -23.50 -27.92 32.18
N ARG A 749 -23.08 -28.31 33.39
CA ARG A 749 -23.87 -28.22 34.62
C ARG A 749 -23.02 -27.71 35.77
N LEU A 750 -23.63 -27.04 36.74
CA LEU A 750 -22.94 -26.65 37.98
C LEU A 750 -22.63 -27.89 38.84
N LEU A 751 -21.50 -27.87 39.51
CA LEU A 751 -21.15 -28.86 40.52
C LEU A 751 -22.13 -28.75 41.69
N LYS A 752 -22.65 -29.88 42.16
CA LYS A 752 -23.46 -29.91 43.39
C LYS A 752 -22.53 -29.54 44.55
N LYS A 753 -22.76 -28.41 45.23
CA LYS A 753 -22.03 -28.05 46.46
C LYS A 753 -22.03 -29.25 47.42
N ARG A 754 -20.84 -29.70 47.83
CA ARG A 754 -20.69 -30.40 49.12
C ARG A 754 -21.16 -29.40 50.17
N ASN A 755 -22.15 -29.77 50.97
CA ASN A 755 -22.63 -28.98 52.11
C ASN A 755 -21.46 -28.65 53.05
N THR A 756 -20.80 -27.52 52.87
CA THR A 756 -20.00 -26.87 53.90
C THR A 756 -20.82 -25.66 54.34
N GLY A 757 -21.65 -25.88 55.36
CA GLY A 757 -22.61 -24.89 55.82
C GLY A 757 -21.92 -23.64 56.32
N PHE A 758 -22.29 -22.49 55.76
CA PHE A 758 -22.31 -21.22 56.48
C PHE A 758 -23.38 -20.32 55.84
N ALA A 759 -24.26 -19.79 56.69
CA ALA A 759 -25.52 -19.15 56.31
C ALA A 759 -25.38 -17.64 56.04
N GLY A 760 -26.06 -17.17 55.00
CA GLY A 760 -26.93 -15.99 55.04
C GLY A 760 -26.34 -14.63 54.67
N LYS A 761 -26.87 -14.04 53.59
CA LYS A 761 -27.43 -12.66 53.56
C LYS A 761 -28.18 -12.39 52.24
N LEU A 762 -29.49 -12.52 52.27
CA LEU A 762 -30.41 -11.93 51.28
C LEU A 762 -30.61 -10.44 51.63
N LYS A 763 -30.46 -9.55 50.65
CA LYS A 763 -30.91 -8.15 50.74
C LYS A 763 -31.85 -7.79 49.59
N ASN A 764 -33.12 -7.62 49.98
CA ASN A 764 -34.18 -6.73 49.50
C ASN A 764 -34.05 -6.01 48.15
N ARG A 765 -35.09 -6.15 47.33
CA ARG A 765 -35.62 -5.05 46.51
C ARG A 765 -37.10 -4.83 46.81
N SER A 766 -37.42 -3.56 47.03
CA SER A 766 -38.70 -2.97 47.44
C SER A 766 -39.77 -3.06 46.35
N ALA A 767 -41.01 -3.37 46.77
CA ALA A 767 -42.23 -3.13 46.02
C ALA A 767 -42.84 -1.79 46.46
N ASN A 768 -43.37 -1.01 45.52
CA ASN A 768 -44.30 0.08 45.80
C ASN A 768 -45.51 -0.03 44.86
N ASP A 769 -46.69 0.13 45.47
CA ASP A 769 -47.98 0.57 44.95
C ASP A 769 -48.69 -0.24 43.84
N TYR A 770 -49.80 -0.92 44.17
CA TYR A 770 -51.13 -0.28 44.29
C TYR A 770 -52.19 -1.29 44.77
N ASN A 771 -53.12 -0.76 45.57
CA ASN A 771 -54.26 -1.40 46.22
C ASN A 771 -55.22 -2.14 45.28
N GLY A 772 -55.72 -3.29 45.76
CA GLY A 772 -56.94 -3.95 45.29
C GLY A 772 -57.45 -4.92 46.36
N CYS A 773 -58.62 -4.61 46.92
CA CYS A 773 -59.11 -5.08 48.20
C CYS A 773 -60.11 -6.25 48.06
N VAL A 774 -60.19 -7.08 49.12
CA VAL A 774 -61.34 -7.87 49.63
C VAL A 774 -61.63 -9.30 49.09
N SER A 775 -61.84 -10.16 50.10
CA SER A 775 -62.73 -11.34 50.22
C SER A 775 -62.26 -12.74 49.81
N THR A 776 -61.92 -13.52 50.86
CA THR A 776 -62.54 -14.79 51.28
C THR A 776 -63.02 -15.79 50.21
N SER A 777 -62.46 -17.00 50.21
CA SER A 777 -63.07 -18.19 50.85
C SER A 777 -62.47 -19.53 50.39
N ARG A 778 -62.48 -20.44 51.38
CA ARG A 778 -62.27 -21.90 51.46
C ARG A 778 -62.42 -22.80 50.21
N SER A 779 -61.67 -23.90 50.31
CA SER A 779 -61.99 -25.29 49.90
C SER A 779 -62.00 -25.58 48.40
N SER A 780 -61.78 -26.77 47.86
CA SER A 780 -61.28 -28.10 48.28
C SER A 780 -61.25 -28.92 46.98
N ASN A 781 -60.44 -29.97 46.94
CA ASN A 781 -60.60 -31.22 46.17
C ASN A 781 -60.97 -31.23 44.68
N GLY A 782 -60.32 -32.16 43.96
CA GLY A 782 -60.86 -32.80 42.75
C GLY A 782 -59.83 -32.86 41.63
N GLN A 783 -58.95 -33.85 41.64
CA GLN A 783 -59.09 -35.10 40.86
C GLN A 783 -58.91 -34.93 39.35
N ASN A 784 -57.76 -35.43 38.90
CA ASN A 784 -57.53 -36.29 37.74
C ASN A 784 -58.73 -36.58 36.84
N ASN A 785 -58.53 -36.40 35.54
CA ASN A 785 -58.63 -37.48 34.55
C ASN A 785 -58.26 -36.94 33.16
N PHE A 786 -57.39 -37.63 32.42
CA PHE A 786 -57.73 -38.05 31.06
C PHE A 786 -56.84 -39.22 30.62
N SER A 787 -57.53 -40.30 30.25
CA SER A 787 -56.99 -41.51 29.67
C SER A 787 -56.84 -41.38 28.15
N SER A 788 -55.79 -42.01 27.63
CA SER A 788 -55.71 -42.80 26.39
C SER A 788 -56.52 -42.37 25.14
N SER A 789 -55.82 -42.07 24.06
CA SER A 789 -55.88 -42.88 22.83
C SER A 789 -54.80 -42.49 21.83
N VAL A 790 -54.28 -43.53 21.19
CA VAL A 790 -53.09 -43.63 20.35
C VAL A 790 -53.38 -43.13 18.93
N THR A 791 -52.43 -42.46 18.28
CA THR A 791 -52.20 -42.62 16.82
C THR A 791 -50.83 -42.10 16.36
N SER A 792 -50.09 -43.01 15.70
CA SER A 792 -48.94 -42.81 14.78
C SER A 792 -47.60 -42.29 15.32
N VAL A 793 -46.73 -43.23 15.69
CA VAL A 793 -45.27 -43.07 15.66
C VAL A 793 -44.81 -43.09 14.19
N LYS A 794 -44.05 -42.08 13.74
CA LYS A 794 -43.19 -42.19 12.53
C LYS A 794 -41.88 -42.87 12.93
N PRO A 795 -41.32 -43.80 12.13
CA PRO A 795 -40.18 -44.61 12.53
C PRO A 795 -38.89 -43.77 12.55
N ALA A 796 -38.03 -44.05 13.53
CA ALA A 796 -36.64 -43.61 13.54
C ALA A 796 -35.91 -44.22 12.33
N ARG A 797 -35.11 -43.41 11.63
CA ARG A 797 -34.23 -43.91 10.56
C ARG A 797 -33.18 -44.86 11.18
N GLU A 798 -33.05 -46.05 10.63
CA GLU A 798 -32.01 -47.00 11.03
C GLU A 798 -30.60 -46.41 10.79
N PRO A 799 -29.62 -46.73 11.65
CA PRO A 799 -28.24 -46.29 11.47
C PRO A 799 -27.63 -46.91 10.20
N LEU A 800 -26.69 -46.18 9.58
CA LEU A 800 -26.00 -46.52 8.32
C LEU A 800 -25.28 -47.89 8.31
N SER A 801 -25.18 -48.56 9.47
CA SER A 801 -24.59 -49.89 9.65
C SER A 801 -25.61 -51.04 9.61
N ALA A 802 -26.91 -50.76 9.44
CA ALA A 802 -27.92 -51.81 9.37
C ALA A 802 -27.71 -52.68 8.11
N GLY A 803 -27.55 -53.98 8.31
CA GLY A 803 -27.34 -54.98 7.25
C GLY A 803 -25.89 -55.41 7.02
N LEU A 804 -24.94 -55.07 7.89
CA LEU A 804 -23.60 -55.68 7.91
C LEU A 804 -23.55 -56.80 8.95
N ASP A 805 -23.14 -58.00 8.54
CA ASP A 805 -22.95 -59.13 9.45
C ASP A 805 -21.72 -58.92 10.36
N PRO A 806 -21.69 -59.50 11.58
CA PRO A 806 -20.58 -59.34 12.50
C PRO A 806 -19.24 -59.79 11.87
N GLY A 807 -18.33 -58.84 11.66
CA GLY A 807 -17.00 -59.08 11.09
C GLY A 807 -16.76 -58.50 9.69
N GLN A 808 -17.78 -57.92 9.04
CA GLN A 808 -17.58 -57.16 7.79
C GLN A 808 -17.30 -55.68 8.05
N SER A 809 -16.34 -55.10 7.31
CA SER A 809 -16.08 -53.65 7.27
C SER A 809 -16.38 -53.10 5.88
N ALA A 810 -17.18 -52.03 5.82
CA ALA A 810 -17.39 -51.23 4.61
C ALA A 810 -16.53 -49.96 4.66
N THR A 811 -16.07 -49.50 3.49
CA THR A 811 -15.29 -48.26 3.39
C THR A 811 -16.18 -47.03 3.47
N LEU A 812 -15.60 -45.88 3.85
CA LEU A 812 -16.30 -44.59 3.96
C LEU A 812 -16.94 -44.12 2.65
N GLU A 813 -16.43 -44.60 1.52
CA GLU A 813 -16.87 -44.26 0.17
C GLU A 813 -18.09 -45.10 -0.26
N GLU A 814 -18.12 -46.39 0.09
CA GLU A 814 -19.28 -47.28 -0.11
C GLU A 814 -20.50 -46.84 0.70
N LEU A 815 -20.29 -46.33 1.92
CA LEU A 815 -21.35 -45.77 2.77
C LEU A 815 -21.90 -44.42 2.23
N ARG A 816 -21.10 -43.66 1.48
CA ARG A 816 -21.51 -42.38 0.88
C ARG A 816 -22.30 -42.56 -0.42
N ASN A 817 -21.94 -43.54 -1.26
CA ASN A 817 -22.63 -43.80 -2.53
C ASN A 817 -24.04 -44.39 -2.36
N ARG A 818 -24.38 -44.91 -1.16
CA ARG A 818 -25.75 -45.31 -0.80
C ARG A 818 -26.73 -44.15 -0.61
N ARG A 819 -26.29 -42.89 -0.76
CA ARG A 819 -27.10 -41.69 -0.49
C ARG A 819 -27.73 -41.05 -1.73
N SER A 820 -27.42 -41.55 -2.93
CA SER A 820 -27.73 -40.88 -4.20
C SER A 820 -28.58 -41.76 -5.11
N GLU A 821 -29.88 -41.85 -4.86
CA GLU A 821 -30.91 -42.26 -5.84
C GLU A 821 -32.32 -41.93 -5.28
N GLY A 822 -32.98 -40.87 -5.81
CA GLY A 822 -34.38 -40.53 -5.54
C GLY A 822 -34.73 -39.03 -5.73
N PRO A 823 -35.90 -38.67 -6.29
CA PRO A 823 -36.05 -37.61 -7.30
C PRO A 823 -36.41 -36.21 -6.78
N GLU A 824 -36.08 -35.20 -7.60
CA GLU A 824 -36.27 -33.76 -7.39
C GLU A 824 -37.75 -33.27 -7.44
N ALA A 825 -37.91 -32.06 -6.88
CA ALA A 825 -38.89 -31.01 -7.21
C ALA A 825 -40.32 -31.13 -6.67
N ALA A 826 -40.59 -30.44 -5.55
CA ALA A 826 -41.77 -29.57 -5.32
C ALA A 826 -41.84 -29.18 -3.82
N GLY A 827 -41.06 -28.19 -3.38
CA GLY A 827 -41.14 -27.75 -1.97
C GLY A 827 -40.46 -26.44 -1.60
N ASP A 828 -39.39 -26.03 -2.29
CA ASP A 828 -38.49 -25.00 -1.73
C ASP A 828 -38.37 -23.69 -2.53
N VAL A 829 -39.40 -23.30 -3.29
CA VAL A 829 -39.44 -21.93 -3.87
C VAL A 829 -40.02 -20.92 -2.86
N ALA A 830 -41.01 -21.33 -2.05
CA ALA A 830 -41.64 -20.44 -1.07
C ALA A 830 -40.77 -20.12 0.18
N ASN A 831 -39.74 -20.94 0.45
CA ASN A 831 -38.83 -20.73 1.59
C ASN A 831 -37.59 -19.91 1.20
N ALA A 832 -37.06 -20.07 -0.03
CA ALA A 832 -35.94 -19.27 -0.54
C ALA A 832 -36.35 -17.79 -0.73
N ALA A 833 -37.52 -17.53 -1.31
CA ALA A 833 -38.07 -16.18 -1.45
C ALA A 833 -38.28 -15.48 -0.09
N ARG A 834 -38.61 -16.26 0.97
CA ARG A 834 -38.79 -15.74 2.34
C ARG A 834 -37.49 -15.45 3.07
N GLU A 835 -36.39 -16.11 2.72
CA GLU A 835 -35.05 -15.81 3.24
C GLU A 835 -34.39 -14.63 2.50
N ILE A 836 -34.60 -14.50 1.19
CA ILE A 836 -34.07 -13.37 0.39
C ILE A 836 -34.80 -12.05 0.74
N GLY A 837 -36.10 -12.11 1.09
CA GLY A 837 -36.88 -10.94 1.53
C GLY A 837 -36.57 -10.40 2.94
N ARG A 838 -35.73 -11.07 3.75
CA ARG A 838 -35.38 -10.62 5.11
C ARG A 838 -33.97 -10.02 5.18
N ALA A 839 -33.88 -8.76 4.73
CA ALA A 839 -32.92 -7.74 5.17
C ALA A 839 -31.40 -8.05 5.04
N GLY A 840 -30.80 -7.57 3.94
CA GLY A 840 -29.47 -6.91 3.98
C GLY A 840 -28.22 -7.79 3.93
N SER A 841 -28.27 -9.00 3.36
CA SER A 841 -27.11 -9.88 3.23
C SER A 841 -26.24 -9.58 1.99
N GLY A 842 -24.94 -9.88 2.10
CA GLY A 842 -23.88 -9.54 1.14
C GLY A 842 -24.08 -10.02 -0.31
N PRO A 843 -24.59 -11.24 -0.59
CA PRO A 843 -24.69 -11.75 -1.96
C PRO A 843 -25.63 -10.93 -2.86
N ALA A 844 -26.79 -10.47 -2.36
CA ALA A 844 -27.75 -9.69 -3.15
C ALA A 844 -27.22 -8.30 -3.52
N LYS A 845 -26.51 -7.64 -2.60
CA LYS A 845 -25.82 -6.36 -2.90
C LYS A 845 -24.67 -6.54 -3.90
N MET A 846 -23.92 -7.64 -3.79
CA MET A 846 -22.83 -7.96 -4.71
C MET A 846 -23.35 -8.29 -6.11
N LEU A 847 -24.52 -8.93 -6.22
CA LEU A 847 -25.17 -9.18 -7.50
C LEU A 847 -25.62 -7.88 -8.16
N ALA A 848 -26.28 -6.97 -7.42
CA ALA A 848 -26.65 -5.67 -7.94
C ALA A 848 -25.44 -4.86 -8.43
N ALA A 849 -24.35 -4.85 -7.65
CA ALA A 849 -23.10 -4.17 -8.03
C ALA A 849 -22.38 -4.82 -9.23
N TYR A 850 -22.52 -6.14 -9.40
CA TYR A 850 -21.99 -6.85 -10.56
C TYR A 850 -22.80 -6.55 -11.83
N LEU A 851 -24.14 -6.59 -11.75
CA LEU A 851 -25.01 -6.30 -12.90
C LEU A 851 -24.89 -4.84 -13.38
N GLU A 852 -24.64 -3.89 -12.47
CA GLU A 852 -24.46 -2.48 -12.82
C GLU A 852 -23.14 -2.21 -13.60
N LYS A 853 -22.05 -2.90 -13.23
CA LYS A 853 -20.76 -2.85 -13.93
C LYS A 853 -20.08 -4.22 -13.87
N PRO A 854 -20.33 -5.09 -14.86
CA PRO A 854 -19.76 -6.43 -14.90
C PRO A 854 -18.24 -6.35 -14.99
N ASN A 855 -17.55 -6.93 -14.00
CA ASN A 855 -16.11 -7.14 -14.06
C ASN A 855 -15.74 -8.42 -13.32
N ARG A 856 -14.60 -9.01 -13.69
CA ARG A 856 -14.16 -10.31 -13.18
C ARG A 856 -13.92 -10.32 -11.67
N GLU A 857 -13.51 -9.20 -11.10
CA GLU A 857 -13.27 -9.07 -9.66
C GLU A 857 -14.58 -9.11 -8.85
N ARG A 858 -15.61 -8.39 -9.32
CA ARG A 858 -16.96 -8.38 -8.74
C ARG A 858 -17.65 -9.72 -8.89
N LEU A 859 -17.47 -10.39 -10.04
CA LEU A 859 -17.94 -11.76 -10.27
C LEU A 859 -17.31 -12.74 -9.27
N MET A 860 -16.00 -12.62 -9.05
CA MET A 860 -15.29 -13.43 -8.06
C MET A 860 -15.86 -13.22 -6.65
N TYR A 861 -16.05 -11.97 -6.22
CA TYR A 861 -16.60 -11.69 -4.90
C TYR A 861 -18.04 -12.19 -4.74
N LEU A 862 -18.86 -12.04 -5.77
CA LEU A 862 -20.23 -12.55 -5.78
C LEU A 862 -20.25 -14.09 -5.68
N ALA A 863 -19.50 -14.79 -6.55
CA ALA A 863 -19.46 -16.25 -6.59
C ALA A 863 -18.89 -16.83 -5.27
N ARG A 864 -17.86 -16.21 -4.69
CA ARG A 864 -17.31 -16.59 -3.38
C ARG A 864 -18.30 -16.37 -2.24
N ALA A 865 -19.05 -15.26 -2.27
CA ALA A 865 -20.06 -14.98 -1.26
C ALA A 865 -21.21 -16.00 -1.32
N VAL A 866 -21.62 -16.41 -2.52
CA VAL A 866 -22.64 -17.45 -2.73
C VAL A 866 -22.13 -18.82 -2.24
N LEU A 867 -20.92 -19.23 -2.60
CA LEU A 867 -20.31 -20.48 -2.11
C LEU A 867 -20.20 -20.50 -0.59
N THR A 868 -19.74 -19.40 0.00
CA THR A 868 -19.63 -19.25 1.46
C THR A 868 -20.99 -19.37 2.14
N ALA A 869 -22.04 -18.76 1.55
CA ALA A 869 -23.40 -18.85 2.08
C ALA A 869 -23.98 -20.29 2.00
N ARG A 870 -23.53 -21.08 1.02
CA ARG A 870 -23.89 -22.50 0.88
C ARG A 870 -23.03 -23.44 1.73
N GLY A 871 -22.03 -22.91 2.45
CA GLY A 871 -21.07 -23.72 3.21
C GLY A 871 -20.09 -24.50 2.35
N GLU A 872 -19.92 -24.09 1.09
CA GLU A 872 -19.00 -24.69 0.11
C GLU A 872 -17.67 -23.92 0.07
N ASP A 873 -16.63 -24.54 -0.49
CA ASP A 873 -15.28 -23.94 -0.56
C ASP A 873 -15.25 -22.74 -1.53
N PRO A 874 -14.97 -21.51 -1.06
CA PRO A 874 -14.90 -20.32 -1.92
C PRO A 874 -13.74 -20.37 -2.94
N ALA A 875 -12.76 -21.26 -2.77
CA ALA A 875 -11.69 -21.43 -3.74
C ALA A 875 -12.20 -21.93 -5.11
N GLY A 876 -13.32 -22.67 -5.14
CA GLY A 876 -13.94 -23.22 -6.36
C GLY A 876 -14.82 -22.24 -7.16
N TRP A 877 -14.76 -20.94 -6.89
CA TRP A 877 -15.66 -19.93 -7.47
C TRP A 877 -15.65 -19.86 -9.01
N GLU A 878 -14.55 -20.25 -9.65
CA GLU A 878 -14.42 -20.25 -11.11
C GLU A 878 -15.43 -21.19 -11.78
N ALA A 879 -15.83 -22.27 -11.11
CA ALA A 879 -16.86 -23.18 -11.60
C ALA A 879 -18.27 -22.55 -11.62
N LEU A 880 -18.54 -21.59 -10.72
CA LEU A 880 -19.78 -20.82 -10.65
C LEU A 880 -19.74 -19.53 -11.49
N ALA A 881 -18.55 -19.02 -11.78
CA ALA A 881 -18.34 -17.80 -12.56
C ALA A 881 -19.02 -17.88 -13.93
N SER A 882 -18.83 -18.99 -14.65
CA SER A 882 -19.44 -19.20 -15.98
C SER A 882 -20.97 -19.29 -15.92
N ALA A 883 -21.54 -19.86 -14.86
CA ALA A 883 -22.99 -19.94 -14.68
C ALA A 883 -23.60 -18.56 -14.35
N VAL A 884 -22.92 -17.77 -13.53
CA VAL A 884 -23.34 -16.41 -13.18
C VAL A 884 -23.19 -15.45 -14.35
N GLU A 885 -22.13 -15.57 -15.16
CA GLU A 885 -21.98 -14.83 -16.42
C GLU A 885 -23.07 -15.19 -17.42
N ALA A 886 -23.31 -16.49 -17.64
CA ALA A 886 -24.37 -16.95 -18.54
C ALA A 886 -25.76 -16.43 -18.11
N ALA A 887 -26.07 -16.48 -16.81
CA ALA A 887 -27.29 -15.90 -16.26
C ALA A 887 -27.33 -14.37 -16.46
N ALA A 888 -26.27 -13.64 -16.16
CA ALA A 888 -26.24 -12.18 -16.30
C ALA A 888 -26.39 -11.69 -17.76
N THR A 889 -26.06 -12.53 -18.74
CA THR A 889 -26.15 -12.22 -20.18
C THR A 889 -27.43 -12.69 -20.87
N ASN A 890 -28.33 -13.39 -20.17
CA ASN A 890 -29.56 -13.87 -20.76
C ASN A 890 -30.57 -12.71 -20.93
N PRO A 891 -31.03 -12.38 -22.15
CA PRO A 891 -32.00 -11.31 -22.39
C PRO A 891 -33.39 -11.57 -21.78
N ASP A 892 -33.71 -12.81 -21.41
CA ASP A 892 -34.95 -13.17 -20.70
C ASP A 892 -34.87 -12.91 -19.18
N ASN A 893 -33.67 -12.58 -18.65
CA ASN A 893 -33.53 -12.27 -17.23
C ASN A 893 -34.02 -10.85 -16.94
N HIS A 894 -35.05 -10.81 -16.11
CA HIS A 894 -35.82 -9.62 -15.80
C HIS A 894 -34.98 -8.47 -15.18
N PRO A 895 -35.39 -7.20 -15.39
CA PRO A 895 -34.67 -6.04 -14.86
C PRO A 895 -34.62 -6.00 -13.32
N ILE A 896 -33.64 -5.26 -12.78
CA ILE A 896 -33.46 -5.04 -11.34
C ILE A 896 -34.76 -4.44 -10.75
N GLY A 897 -35.44 -5.22 -9.90
CA GLY A 897 -36.74 -4.88 -9.30
C GLY A 897 -37.92 -5.74 -9.74
N CYS A 898 -37.70 -6.79 -10.54
CA CYS A 898 -38.76 -7.74 -10.89
C CYS A 898 -39.09 -8.70 -9.72
N GLU A 899 -40.37 -8.83 -9.40
CA GLU A 899 -40.90 -9.66 -8.30
C GLU A 899 -41.67 -10.89 -8.81
N CYS A 900 -41.38 -11.38 -10.02
CA CYS A 900 -42.05 -12.58 -10.55
C CYS A 900 -41.56 -13.86 -9.87
N GLU A 901 -42.39 -14.91 -9.92
CA GLU A 901 -42.16 -16.18 -9.22
C GLU A 901 -40.94 -16.97 -9.71
N GLY A 902 -40.41 -16.65 -10.90
CA GLY A 902 -39.16 -17.23 -11.41
C GLY A 902 -37.89 -16.47 -11.02
N CYS A 903 -38.01 -15.22 -10.55
CA CYS A 903 -36.90 -14.36 -10.12
C CYS A 903 -36.71 -14.32 -8.60
N LEU A 904 -37.79 -14.54 -7.83
CA LEU A 904 -37.77 -14.71 -6.37
C LEU A 904 -37.27 -16.11 -5.99
#